data_AF-A0A836FD28-F1
#
_entry.id   AF-A0A836FD28-F1
#
_cell.length_a   1.000
_cell.length_b   1.000
_cell.length_c   1.000
_cell.angle_alpha   90.00
_cell.angle_beta   90.00
_cell.angle_gamma   90.00
#
_symmetry.space_group_name_H-M   'P 1'
#
loop_
_entity.id
_entity.type
_entity.pdbx_description
1 polymer ?
#
loop_
_entity_poly.entity_id
_entity_poly.type
_entity_poly.pdbx_seq_one_letter_code
_entity_poly.pdbx_strand_id
1 'polypeptide(L)'
;MQLCRWILKPIGIWHMIYGRSSQSEKLLSLIMIFVCFFGLCFVLVPAGPYTLFREKDINIKVKLFGPIGFCLTSAIKYCFLGARASSIGRCVEHVESDWRIVRHYDHRRMMLRNVLVGRRLTTLCVIFLYTGGMSYHTIMPLSSRTKTNGSFTSRPLVYPGYDLYFDPQASPAYEIIFGMHCLSAMIQYSATTAACSLAASFATHACGQVQILMTLLDDLVDGKRNKDTNVEKRLRLITKHHVRVLRFTTDVEKILREICLLELVAATLIICLLEYYCMTEWANSDAVAILTYFMLLISLTFNILIFCYIGELLVEEFGKIGSAAYEVNWYDLPGHKAVDLVMIITMSYYPPKLTAGKFCDLSLNTFSTVLKTSVVYLNLLRTSSLYFADSMNYRSSLPDRIHNVRYEHDIYYAIQLCRWILQSIGIWHIIYGRSSQSEKHLSLMLIFMSFFGLCFVLVPAGSYFLFYDEDIESKIKFFGPVTFCLTSVIKYCFLGTRISTIGRCIEHVESDWRVVQYQNHRRMMLKNVLMARRITMLCVIFLYGGGLFYHTILPLSSRTKINGSFANKPLIYPGYDLYFDPQASPAYEIIFGMHCLSAMIQYSATTAVCSLAANFATHARGQVQILMTLLDDLVNGKKTKDINVEKRLSFITKHHVRVLRFTTDVEKILREVCLVELVTATLMICLLEYLFLMEWENSDAVGIMSYMLLFVALTFNVLIFCYIGELFVEEFGKISSAAYEVNWYDLPGHKAVDLIMIMMKSYYPPKLTAGKFCDLSLNTFSASPLRFASDSMRDRFQLAGRTLKMYNVHHKNDIRYTMQLCRWVLKPIGMWHPIYGHPSQNEKFISIILIIMCFSALCFVLIPAGFYTLFREKDINIKVKLFGPVGFCLTNTIKYCYFGARAAAFGRCIRHVEDDWRIVQHQTREIMLKKVVIGRRLTTLCAIFLYTGGLSYHIIMPLSSRQKINENLTIRMHTYPGYDMFFDPGASPAYEIVFCIHCLFAMITYHITTASCSLAAIFVTHACGQIDILMLLLDDLVEGKWSKDTTVKKRLSAIAKHHVRILRFSANVEEVLREICLLELLTSTLTICLLEYYCLTEWKNSDAIAILTYFILLISFTFNVLIFCYIGELLVEQYSKIGAAAYKIDWYNLSGNKALELVLIIAMSHYPPKLTAGKFIDLSMNTFGALKSFHFMPKEHP
;
A
#
# COMPACT_ATOMS: atom_id res chain seq x y z
N MET A 1 15.19 16.21 -32.58
CA MET A 1 14.47 16.68 -33.80
C MET A 1 14.83 15.91 -35.08
N GLN A 2 16.00 16.07 -35.71
CA GLN A 2 16.27 15.37 -37.00
C GLN A 2 16.07 13.84 -36.89
N LEU A 3 16.66 13.18 -35.89
CA LEU A 3 16.46 11.75 -35.64
C LEU A 3 14.98 11.39 -35.36
N CYS A 4 14.28 12.22 -34.57
CA CYS A 4 12.84 12.08 -34.33
C CYS A 4 12.03 12.11 -35.64
N ARG A 5 12.40 12.95 -36.62
CA ARG A 5 11.77 12.99 -37.95
C ARG A 5 12.02 11.70 -38.74
N TRP A 6 13.20 11.08 -38.62
CA TRP A 6 13.47 9.77 -39.22
C TRP A 6 12.61 8.65 -38.62
N ILE A 7 12.29 8.70 -37.31
CA ILE A 7 11.45 7.70 -36.63
C ILE A 7 9.94 7.96 -36.84
N LEU A 8 9.50 9.23 -36.75
CA LEU A 8 8.08 9.62 -36.82
C LEU A 8 7.53 9.69 -38.25
N LYS A 9 8.39 9.76 -39.30
CA LYS A 9 7.92 9.85 -40.70
C LYS A 9 7.43 8.50 -41.25
N PRO A 10 8.14 7.35 -41.08
CA PRO A 10 7.64 6.04 -41.52
C PRO A 10 6.29 5.67 -40.93
N ILE A 11 6.06 5.96 -39.64
CA ILE A 11 4.80 5.66 -38.95
C ILE A 11 3.69 6.72 -39.17
N GLY A 12 3.83 7.58 -40.19
CA GLY A 12 2.90 8.64 -40.57
C GLY A 12 2.93 9.90 -39.69
N ILE A 13 3.00 9.74 -38.36
CA ILE A 13 2.72 10.78 -37.35
C ILE A 13 3.45 12.13 -37.59
N TRP A 14 4.67 12.16 -38.16
CA TRP A 14 5.45 13.40 -38.33
C TRP A 14 4.68 14.54 -39.02
N HIS A 15 3.91 14.26 -40.08
CA HIS A 15 3.22 15.33 -40.83
C HIS A 15 1.97 15.85 -40.10
N MET A 16 1.46 15.12 -39.10
CA MET A 16 0.41 15.59 -38.17
C MET A 16 1.00 16.45 -37.03
N ILE A 17 2.28 16.27 -36.69
CA ILE A 17 3.01 17.11 -35.73
C ILE A 17 3.45 18.42 -36.38
N TYR A 18 3.96 18.38 -37.62
CA TYR A 18 4.52 19.54 -38.30
C TYR A 18 3.48 20.29 -39.15
N GLY A 19 2.84 21.32 -38.58
CA GLY A 19 1.66 21.98 -39.18
C GLY A 19 1.83 22.57 -40.59
N ARG A 20 3.07 22.88 -41.00
CA ARG A 20 3.42 23.38 -42.35
C ARG A 20 3.47 22.29 -43.44
N SER A 21 3.09 21.05 -43.16
CA SER A 21 2.99 19.98 -44.16
C SER A 21 1.93 20.27 -45.23
N SER A 22 2.24 19.90 -46.46
CA SER A 22 1.36 20.01 -47.63
C SER A 22 0.16 19.07 -47.54
N GLN A 23 -0.91 19.32 -48.32
CA GLN A 23 -2.10 18.47 -48.29
C GLN A 23 -1.81 17.04 -48.77
N SER A 24 -0.89 16.86 -49.71
CA SER A 24 -0.42 15.54 -50.16
C SER A 24 0.37 14.81 -49.07
N GLU A 25 1.23 15.49 -48.31
CA GLU A 25 1.92 14.90 -47.14
C GLU A 25 0.93 14.52 -46.01
N LYS A 26 -0.14 15.29 -45.82
CA LYS A 26 -1.21 14.99 -44.84
C LYS A 26 -2.05 13.78 -45.28
N LEU A 27 -2.40 13.68 -46.56
CA LEU A 27 -3.08 12.51 -47.12
C LEU A 27 -2.20 11.25 -47.00
N LEU A 28 -0.92 11.35 -47.40
CA LEU A 28 0.05 10.25 -47.25
C LEU A 28 0.22 9.85 -45.78
N SER A 29 0.26 10.81 -44.85
CA SER A 29 0.29 10.55 -43.41
C SER A 29 -0.93 9.76 -42.94
N LEU A 30 -2.14 10.09 -43.41
CA LEU A 30 -3.37 9.41 -43.04
C LEU A 30 -3.40 7.97 -43.59
N ILE A 31 -2.93 7.77 -44.83
CA ILE A 31 -2.76 6.43 -45.42
C ILE A 31 -1.76 5.60 -44.61
N MET A 32 -0.60 6.15 -44.26
CA MET A 32 0.38 5.44 -43.42
C MET A 32 -0.17 5.12 -42.01
N ILE A 33 -0.99 6.00 -41.43
CA ILE A 33 -1.66 5.72 -40.14
C ILE A 33 -2.63 4.53 -40.26
N PHE A 34 -3.41 4.45 -41.35
CA PHE A 34 -4.29 3.31 -41.61
C PHE A 34 -3.49 2.01 -41.78
N VAL A 35 -2.40 2.02 -42.56
CA VAL A 35 -1.51 0.86 -42.75
C VAL A 35 -0.86 0.42 -41.43
N CYS A 36 -0.38 1.36 -40.61
CA CYS A 36 0.19 1.04 -39.30
C CYS A 36 -0.84 0.43 -38.34
N PHE A 37 -2.07 0.95 -38.31
CA PHE A 37 -3.15 0.40 -37.50
C PHE A 37 -3.56 -1.00 -37.98
N PHE A 38 -3.69 -1.21 -39.29
CA PHE A 38 -3.95 -2.52 -39.88
C PHE A 38 -2.87 -3.55 -39.52
N GLY A 39 -1.58 -3.20 -39.60
CA GLY A 39 -0.48 -4.10 -39.22
C GLY A 39 -0.44 -4.49 -37.74
N LEU A 40 -0.97 -3.65 -36.84
CA LEU A 40 -1.15 -3.99 -35.43
C LEU A 40 -2.39 -4.87 -35.21
N CYS A 41 -3.52 -4.57 -35.86
CA CYS A 41 -4.73 -5.37 -35.80
C CYS A 41 -4.56 -6.77 -36.43
N PHE A 42 -3.79 -6.89 -37.52
CA PHE A 42 -3.47 -8.17 -38.18
C PHE A 42 -2.76 -9.17 -37.25
N VAL A 43 -2.06 -8.67 -36.22
CA VAL A 43 -1.45 -9.48 -35.16
C VAL A 43 -2.43 -9.71 -34.00
N LEU A 44 -3.07 -8.65 -33.48
CA LEU A 44 -3.90 -8.75 -32.28
C LEU A 44 -5.20 -9.54 -32.47
N VAL A 45 -5.83 -9.45 -33.65
CA VAL A 45 -7.14 -10.06 -33.92
C VAL A 45 -7.09 -11.60 -34.01
N PRO A 46 -6.07 -12.24 -34.62
CA PRO A 46 -5.92 -13.71 -34.55
C PRO A 46 -5.32 -14.18 -33.21
N ALA A 47 -4.24 -13.53 -32.75
CA ALA A 47 -3.42 -14.06 -31.66
C ALA A 47 -4.08 -13.96 -30.28
N GLY A 48 -4.82 -12.89 -30.01
CA GLY A 48 -5.54 -12.70 -28.75
C GLY A 48 -6.58 -13.80 -28.52
N PRO A 49 -7.57 -13.99 -29.42
CA PRO A 49 -8.55 -15.06 -29.31
C PRO A 49 -7.94 -16.46 -29.34
N TYR A 50 -6.89 -16.72 -30.13
CA TYR A 50 -6.20 -18.01 -30.10
C TYR A 50 -5.65 -18.33 -28.71
N THR A 51 -4.90 -17.40 -28.12
CA THR A 51 -4.22 -17.58 -26.82
C THR A 51 -5.23 -17.73 -25.67
N LEU A 52 -6.35 -17.02 -25.74
CA LEU A 52 -7.41 -17.09 -24.72
C LEU A 52 -8.27 -18.37 -24.85
N PHE A 53 -8.77 -18.66 -26.05
CA PHE A 53 -9.84 -19.65 -26.27
C PHE A 53 -9.41 -20.97 -26.92
N ARG A 54 -8.34 -21.01 -27.72
CA ARG A 54 -7.97 -22.20 -28.54
C ARG A 54 -6.77 -22.97 -27.99
N GLU A 55 -5.74 -22.24 -27.54
CA GLU A 55 -4.58 -22.85 -26.90
C GLU A 55 -4.98 -23.58 -25.60
N LYS A 56 -4.27 -24.65 -25.26
CA LYS A 56 -4.47 -25.45 -24.03
C LYS A 56 -3.20 -25.61 -23.20
N ASP A 57 -2.01 -25.51 -23.79
CA ASP A 57 -0.77 -25.57 -23.02
C ASP A 57 -0.55 -24.26 -22.25
N ILE A 58 -0.47 -24.36 -20.92
CA ILE A 58 -0.29 -23.23 -20.01
C ILE A 58 1.03 -22.51 -20.27
N ASN A 59 2.11 -23.24 -20.54
CA ASN A 59 3.43 -22.66 -20.81
C ASN A 59 3.43 -21.90 -22.14
N ILE A 60 2.75 -22.43 -23.15
CA ILE A 60 2.58 -21.73 -24.45
C ILE A 60 1.74 -20.46 -24.25
N LYS A 61 0.61 -20.51 -23.53
CA LYS A 61 -0.19 -19.31 -23.21
C LYS A 61 0.63 -18.24 -22.48
N VAL A 62 1.41 -18.62 -21.47
CA VAL A 62 2.25 -17.70 -20.70
C VAL A 62 3.36 -17.11 -21.58
N LYS A 63 3.96 -17.88 -22.49
CA LYS A 63 4.93 -17.40 -23.49
C LYS A 63 4.31 -16.41 -24.50
N LEU A 64 3.05 -16.59 -24.89
CA LEU A 64 2.34 -15.69 -25.83
C LEU A 64 1.86 -14.38 -25.18
N PHE A 65 1.66 -14.37 -23.85
CA PHE A 65 1.11 -13.20 -23.15
C PHE A 65 2.03 -11.96 -23.22
N GLY A 66 3.36 -12.15 -23.12
CA GLY A 66 4.34 -11.07 -23.23
C GLY A 66 4.32 -10.35 -24.60
N PRO A 67 4.51 -11.06 -25.72
CA PRO A 67 4.45 -10.50 -27.08
C PRO A 67 3.11 -9.83 -27.42
N ILE A 68 1.98 -10.38 -26.97
CA ILE A 68 0.65 -9.79 -27.17
C ILE A 68 0.49 -8.52 -26.33
N GLY A 69 0.94 -8.54 -25.07
CA GLY A 69 0.97 -7.36 -24.20
C GLY A 69 1.86 -6.23 -24.72
N PHE A 70 3.02 -6.55 -25.30
CA PHE A 70 3.88 -5.57 -25.96
C PHE A 70 3.23 -4.96 -27.21
N CYS A 71 2.55 -5.76 -28.03
CA CYS A 71 1.82 -5.26 -29.20
C CYS A 71 0.64 -4.37 -28.80
N LEU A 72 -0.15 -4.77 -27.80
CA LEU A 72 -1.28 -3.99 -27.27
C LEU A 72 -0.81 -2.65 -26.68
N THR A 73 0.21 -2.67 -25.82
CA THR A 73 0.75 -1.43 -25.21
C THR A 73 1.37 -0.51 -26.26
N SER A 74 2.06 -1.05 -27.27
CA SER A 74 2.58 -0.29 -28.40
C SER A 74 1.48 0.34 -29.26
N ALA A 75 0.37 -0.36 -29.50
CA ALA A 75 -0.80 0.22 -30.17
C ALA A 75 -1.43 1.38 -29.38
N ILE A 76 -1.51 1.27 -28.05
CA ILE A 76 -2.01 2.35 -27.19
C ILE A 76 -1.04 3.56 -27.20
N LYS A 77 0.29 3.33 -27.15
CA LYS A 77 1.31 4.39 -27.34
C LYS A 77 1.14 5.11 -28.68
N TYR A 78 0.92 4.35 -29.75
CA TYR A 78 0.71 4.87 -31.11
C TYR A 78 -0.52 5.79 -31.18
N CYS A 79 -1.65 5.35 -30.62
CA CYS A 79 -2.86 6.15 -30.49
C CYS A 79 -2.65 7.43 -29.66
N PHE A 80 -1.89 7.37 -28.55
CA PHE A 80 -1.56 8.57 -27.76
C PHE A 80 -0.68 9.57 -28.54
N LEU A 81 0.33 9.10 -29.29
CA LEU A 81 1.17 9.97 -30.11
C LEU A 81 0.36 10.66 -31.22
N GLY A 82 -0.55 9.94 -31.88
CA GLY A 82 -1.49 10.50 -32.86
C GLY A 82 -2.43 11.54 -32.24
N ALA A 83 -3.14 11.17 -31.16
CA ALA A 83 -4.09 12.06 -30.48
C ALA A 83 -3.44 13.32 -29.88
N ARG A 84 -2.13 13.30 -29.61
CA ARG A 84 -1.38 14.44 -29.03
C ARG A 84 -0.50 15.18 -30.04
N ALA A 85 -0.52 14.80 -31.32
CA ALA A 85 0.33 15.35 -32.37
C ALA A 85 0.33 16.90 -32.42
N SER A 86 -0.84 17.53 -32.30
CA SER A 86 -0.97 19.00 -32.27
C SER A 86 -0.32 19.68 -31.06
N SER A 87 -0.26 19.00 -29.92
CA SER A 87 0.43 19.52 -28.72
C SER A 87 1.93 19.28 -28.78
N ILE A 88 2.36 18.12 -29.30
CA ILE A 88 3.76 17.83 -29.62
C ILE A 88 4.28 18.85 -30.64
N GLY A 89 3.48 19.23 -31.63
CA GLY A 89 3.78 20.26 -32.63
C GLY A 89 4.15 21.60 -32.01
N ARG A 90 3.34 22.11 -31.06
CA ARG A 90 3.63 23.35 -30.32
C ARG A 90 4.95 23.28 -29.55
N CYS A 91 5.31 22.13 -28.97
CA CYS A 91 6.62 21.95 -28.34
C CYS A 91 7.77 21.93 -29.35
N VAL A 92 7.58 21.35 -30.54
CA VAL A 92 8.57 21.41 -31.64
C VAL A 92 8.73 22.84 -32.16
N GLU A 93 7.65 23.61 -32.29
CA GLU A 93 7.68 25.03 -32.66
C GLU A 93 8.35 25.91 -31.61
N HIS A 94 8.16 25.61 -30.31
CA HIS A 94 8.89 26.28 -29.21
C HIS A 94 10.39 26.05 -29.35
N VAL A 95 10.81 24.80 -29.57
CA VAL A 95 12.21 24.44 -29.82
C VAL A 95 12.75 25.14 -31.08
N GLU A 96 11.99 25.18 -32.18
CA GLU A 96 12.40 25.91 -33.40
C GLU A 96 12.57 27.42 -33.14
N SER A 97 11.68 28.02 -32.33
CA SER A 97 11.78 29.43 -31.91
C SER A 97 13.05 29.69 -31.10
N ASP A 98 13.36 28.84 -30.13
CA ASP A 98 14.54 28.95 -29.29
C ASP A 98 15.85 28.89 -30.11
N TRP A 99 15.96 27.91 -31.01
CA TRP A 99 17.13 27.76 -31.89
C TRP A 99 17.30 28.93 -32.88
N ARG A 100 16.24 29.68 -33.22
CA ARG A 100 16.30 30.91 -34.01
C ARG A 100 16.78 32.13 -33.20
N ILE A 101 16.65 32.11 -31.87
CA ILE A 101 17.00 33.22 -30.97
C ILE A 101 18.48 33.18 -30.57
N VAL A 102 19.07 31.99 -30.42
CA VAL A 102 20.42 31.81 -29.88
C VAL A 102 21.51 32.21 -30.91
N ARG A 103 22.03 33.43 -30.75
CA ARG A 103 23.10 34.00 -31.59
C ARG A 103 24.50 33.87 -30.99
N HIS A 104 24.65 33.91 -29.66
CA HIS A 104 25.98 33.81 -29.02
C HIS A 104 26.59 32.42 -29.20
N TYR A 105 27.90 32.39 -29.49
CA TYR A 105 28.64 31.16 -29.78
C TYR A 105 28.64 30.18 -28.60
N ASP A 106 28.81 30.66 -27.36
CA ASP A 106 28.83 29.82 -26.16
C ASP A 106 27.49 29.14 -25.92
N HIS A 107 26.39 29.91 -25.96
CA HIS A 107 25.03 29.41 -25.82
C HIS A 107 24.72 28.34 -26.89
N ARG A 108 25.15 28.58 -28.13
CA ARG A 108 25.04 27.59 -29.22
C ARG A 108 25.88 26.33 -28.95
N ARG A 109 27.11 26.47 -28.43
CA ARG A 109 27.98 25.35 -28.02
C ARG A 109 27.34 24.52 -26.90
N MET A 110 26.73 25.17 -25.91
CA MET A 110 26.01 24.52 -24.79
C MET A 110 24.78 23.76 -25.27
N MET A 111 23.94 24.35 -26.13
CA MET A 111 22.79 23.64 -26.72
C MET A 111 23.22 22.46 -27.61
N LEU A 112 24.32 22.59 -28.36
CA LEU A 112 24.87 21.49 -29.15
C LEU A 112 25.35 20.33 -28.26
N ARG A 113 26.01 20.61 -27.12
CA ARG A 113 26.39 19.59 -26.12
C ARG A 113 25.17 18.81 -25.62
N ASN A 114 24.09 19.51 -25.27
CA ASN A 114 22.85 18.85 -24.81
C ASN A 114 22.14 18.06 -25.91
N VAL A 115 22.11 18.58 -27.15
CA VAL A 115 21.60 17.82 -28.31
C VAL A 115 22.43 16.56 -28.59
N LEU A 116 23.73 16.56 -28.32
CA LEU A 116 24.55 15.34 -28.42
C LEU A 116 24.17 14.31 -27.34
N VAL A 117 23.84 14.73 -26.11
CA VAL A 117 23.30 13.83 -25.06
C VAL A 117 21.96 13.25 -25.52
N GLY A 118 21.00 14.08 -25.93
CA GLY A 118 19.68 13.63 -26.39
C GLY A 118 19.75 12.72 -27.63
N ARG A 119 20.68 13.00 -28.57
CA ARG A 119 20.98 12.13 -29.71
C ARG A 119 21.55 10.78 -29.25
N ARG A 120 22.52 10.76 -28.33
CA ARG A 120 23.11 9.51 -27.80
C ARG A 120 22.05 8.64 -27.12
N LEU A 121 21.26 9.20 -26.21
CA LEU A 121 20.15 8.48 -25.54
C LEU A 121 19.17 7.89 -26.55
N THR A 122 18.73 8.69 -27.54
CA THR A 122 17.80 8.19 -28.56
C THR A 122 18.44 7.13 -29.46
N THR A 123 19.73 7.26 -29.80
CA THR A 123 20.45 6.29 -30.63
C THR A 123 20.62 4.96 -29.89
N LEU A 124 20.92 4.98 -28.59
CA LEU A 124 20.95 3.78 -27.74
C LEU A 124 19.57 3.13 -27.67
N CYS A 125 18.50 3.90 -27.44
CA CYS A 125 17.12 3.42 -27.44
C CYS A 125 16.75 2.74 -28.77
N VAL A 126 17.10 3.33 -29.91
CA VAL A 126 16.87 2.75 -31.25
C VAL A 126 17.69 1.47 -31.44
N ILE A 127 18.98 1.48 -31.13
CA ILE A 127 19.85 0.29 -31.28
C ILE A 127 19.27 -0.86 -30.44
N PHE A 128 19.07 -0.67 -29.14
CA PHE A 128 18.60 -1.72 -28.25
C PHE A 128 17.21 -2.24 -28.63
N LEU A 129 16.22 -1.37 -28.88
CA LEU A 129 14.86 -1.83 -29.22
C LEU A 129 14.81 -2.56 -30.57
N TYR A 130 15.59 -2.13 -31.57
CA TYR A 130 15.63 -2.83 -32.85
C TYR A 130 16.47 -4.12 -32.82
N THR A 131 17.61 -4.17 -32.13
CA THR A 131 18.42 -5.42 -32.08
C THR A 131 17.71 -6.50 -31.28
N GLY A 132 17.33 -6.23 -30.02
CA GLY A 132 16.59 -7.17 -29.19
C GLY A 132 15.25 -7.54 -29.83
N GLY A 133 14.48 -6.53 -30.25
CA GLY A 133 13.17 -6.71 -30.86
C GLY A 133 13.18 -7.55 -32.14
N MET A 134 13.96 -7.15 -33.15
CA MET A 134 14.02 -7.90 -34.40
C MET A 134 14.67 -9.27 -34.23
N SER A 135 15.57 -9.47 -33.25
CA SER A 135 16.11 -10.80 -32.96
C SER A 135 15.01 -11.80 -32.57
N TYR A 136 14.04 -11.38 -31.77
CA TYR A 136 12.90 -12.23 -31.40
C TYR A 136 11.99 -12.53 -32.60
N HIS A 137 11.67 -11.52 -33.42
CA HIS A 137 10.79 -11.73 -34.58
C HIS A 137 11.44 -12.46 -35.77
N THR A 138 12.78 -12.59 -35.81
CA THR A 138 13.49 -13.21 -36.94
C THR A 138 14.28 -14.46 -36.56
N ILE A 139 15.06 -14.44 -35.48
CA ILE A 139 15.89 -15.59 -35.10
C ILE A 139 15.01 -16.72 -34.55
N MET A 140 14.03 -16.41 -33.69
CA MET A 140 13.16 -17.44 -33.09
C MET A 140 12.38 -18.23 -34.16
N PRO A 141 11.66 -17.63 -35.14
CA PRO A 141 10.90 -18.40 -36.14
C PRO A 141 11.76 -19.17 -37.14
N LEU A 142 12.96 -18.67 -37.46
CA LEU A 142 13.84 -19.26 -38.48
C LEU A 142 14.78 -20.34 -37.92
N SER A 143 15.09 -20.28 -36.62
CA SER A 143 16.08 -21.15 -35.98
C SER A 143 15.44 -22.25 -35.12
N SER A 144 14.31 -21.95 -34.46
CA SER A 144 13.56 -22.96 -33.71
C SER A 144 12.89 -23.95 -34.67
N ARG A 145 13.06 -25.25 -34.42
CA ARG A 145 12.47 -26.33 -35.21
C ARG A 145 11.77 -27.34 -34.31
N THR A 146 10.47 -27.18 -34.14
CA THR A 146 9.63 -28.15 -33.43
C THR A 146 9.51 -29.45 -34.23
N LYS A 147 9.90 -30.58 -33.61
CA LYS A 147 9.60 -31.93 -34.12
C LYS A 147 8.34 -32.44 -33.42
N THR A 148 7.27 -32.66 -34.16
CA THR A 148 6.10 -33.43 -33.72
C THR A 148 6.19 -34.88 -34.21
N ASN A 149 5.43 -35.78 -33.60
CA ASN A 149 5.47 -37.22 -33.86
C ASN A 149 4.88 -37.57 -35.25
N GLY A 150 5.70 -37.47 -36.29
CA GLY A 150 5.34 -37.92 -37.65
C GLY A 150 5.82 -36.97 -38.74
N SER A 151 7.04 -37.20 -39.25
CA SER A 151 7.63 -36.71 -40.52
C SER A 151 7.63 -35.21 -40.89
N PHE A 152 6.86 -34.34 -40.22
CA PHE A 152 6.75 -32.91 -40.58
C PHE A 152 7.44 -32.02 -39.56
N THR A 153 8.42 -31.22 -40.02
CA THR A 153 9.01 -30.12 -39.24
C THR A 153 8.20 -28.85 -39.48
N SER A 154 7.34 -28.47 -38.53
CA SER A 154 6.63 -27.20 -38.59
C SER A 154 7.60 -26.02 -38.40
N ARG A 155 7.35 -24.93 -39.12
CA ARG A 155 8.04 -23.65 -38.92
C ARG A 155 7.21 -22.82 -37.91
N PRO A 156 7.75 -22.48 -36.73
CA PRO A 156 7.01 -21.66 -35.78
C PRO A 156 6.71 -20.25 -36.34
N LEU A 157 5.66 -19.63 -35.81
CA LEU A 157 5.28 -18.24 -36.04
C LEU A 157 5.28 -17.51 -34.70
N VAL A 158 5.64 -16.22 -34.69
CA VAL A 158 5.70 -15.41 -33.45
C VAL A 158 4.31 -15.23 -32.84
N TYR A 159 3.29 -15.14 -33.69
CA TYR A 159 1.90 -15.03 -33.30
C TYR A 159 1.07 -16.14 -33.98
N PRO A 160 0.46 -17.07 -33.23
CA PRO A 160 -0.45 -18.09 -33.77
C PRO A 160 -1.87 -17.53 -34.00
N GLY A 161 -2.80 -18.38 -34.47
CA GLY A 161 -4.22 -18.03 -34.67
C GLY A 161 -4.69 -17.86 -36.12
N TYR A 162 -3.78 -17.90 -37.09
CA TYR A 162 -4.13 -17.86 -38.52
C TYR A 162 -4.75 -19.18 -39.01
N ASP A 163 -4.49 -20.27 -38.29
CA ASP A 163 -5.03 -21.64 -38.47
C ASP A 163 -6.55 -21.77 -38.23
N LEU A 164 -7.25 -20.66 -37.98
CA LEU A 164 -8.71 -20.57 -37.97
C LEU A 164 -9.27 -20.12 -39.33
N TYR A 165 -8.42 -19.54 -40.19
CA TYR A 165 -8.82 -18.86 -41.43
C TYR A 165 -8.25 -19.54 -42.69
N PHE A 166 -7.00 -20.02 -42.63
CA PHE A 166 -6.30 -20.72 -43.71
C PHE A 166 -5.08 -21.47 -43.14
N ASP A 167 -4.48 -22.37 -43.93
CA ASP A 167 -3.23 -23.05 -43.54
C ASP A 167 -2.05 -22.05 -43.49
N PRO A 168 -1.43 -21.80 -42.32
CA PRO A 168 -0.34 -20.86 -42.18
C PRO A 168 1.05 -21.47 -42.46
N GLN A 169 1.15 -22.78 -42.75
CA GLN A 169 2.39 -23.47 -43.13
C GLN A 169 2.53 -23.62 -44.64
N ALA A 170 1.44 -23.54 -45.40
CA ALA A 170 1.46 -23.49 -46.85
C ALA A 170 2.23 -22.25 -47.37
N SER A 171 3.04 -22.42 -48.41
CA SER A 171 3.67 -21.30 -49.12
C SER A 171 2.74 -20.81 -50.24
N PRO A 172 2.55 -19.49 -50.46
CA PRO A 172 3.29 -18.36 -49.87
C PRO A 172 2.69 -17.80 -48.56
N ALA A 173 1.70 -18.46 -47.95
CA ALA A 173 0.98 -17.92 -46.79
C ALA A 173 1.89 -17.75 -45.55
N TYR A 174 2.79 -18.71 -45.28
CA TYR A 174 3.81 -18.58 -44.22
C TYR A 174 4.67 -17.33 -44.42
N GLU A 175 5.22 -17.15 -45.63
CA GLU A 175 6.10 -16.03 -45.97
C GLU A 175 5.39 -14.67 -45.85
N ILE A 176 4.10 -14.61 -46.23
CA ILE A 176 3.26 -13.41 -46.08
C ILE A 176 2.98 -13.08 -44.60
N ILE A 177 2.61 -14.07 -43.78
CA ILE A 177 2.37 -13.87 -42.34
C ILE A 177 3.66 -13.41 -41.65
N PHE A 178 4.79 -14.08 -41.92
CA PHE A 178 6.09 -13.74 -41.34
C PHE A 178 6.54 -12.31 -41.71
N GLY A 179 6.35 -11.90 -42.97
CA GLY A 179 6.59 -10.53 -43.42
C GLY A 179 5.71 -9.51 -42.70
N MET A 180 4.41 -9.82 -42.50
CA MET A 180 3.49 -8.98 -41.74
C MET A 180 3.82 -8.90 -40.24
N HIS A 181 4.33 -9.97 -39.63
CA HIS A 181 4.83 -9.95 -38.25
C HIS A 181 6.06 -9.06 -38.11
N CYS A 182 7.02 -9.14 -39.04
CA CYS A 182 8.17 -8.24 -39.08
C CYS A 182 7.76 -6.77 -39.29
N LEU A 183 6.79 -6.50 -40.16
CA LEU A 183 6.24 -5.16 -40.36
C LEU A 183 5.57 -4.62 -39.08
N SER A 184 4.75 -5.44 -38.42
CA SER A 184 4.12 -5.09 -37.14
C SER A 184 5.15 -4.78 -36.06
N ALA A 185 6.19 -5.61 -35.93
CA ALA A 185 7.29 -5.39 -35.00
C ALA A 185 8.01 -4.04 -35.23
N MET A 186 8.34 -3.71 -36.49
CA MET A 186 8.92 -2.40 -36.84
C MET A 186 8.01 -1.22 -36.46
N ILE A 187 6.69 -1.36 -36.57
CA ILE A 187 5.71 -0.34 -36.12
C ILE A 187 5.75 -0.20 -34.59
N GLN A 188 5.75 -1.32 -33.85
CA GLN A 188 5.78 -1.34 -32.38
C GLN A 188 7.06 -0.68 -31.81
N TYR A 189 8.23 -1.04 -32.36
CA TYR A 189 9.51 -0.43 -31.97
C TYR A 189 9.61 1.03 -32.41
N SER A 190 9.07 1.40 -33.58
CA SER A 190 8.98 2.81 -34.01
C SER A 190 8.11 3.64 -33.08
N ALA A 191 6.97 3.14 -32.60
CA ALA A 191 6.10 3.86 -31.68
C ALA A 191 6.78 4.11 -30.32
N THR A 192 7.47 3.10 -29.77
CA THR A 192 8.19 3.21 -28.49
C THR A 192 9.45 4.10 -28.61
N THR A 193 10.28 3.90 -29.64
CA THR A 193 11.44 4.77 -29.89
C THR A 193 11.04 6.22 -30.21
N ALA A 194 9.89 6.44 -30.87
CA ALA A 194 9.37 7.79 -31.11
C ALA A 194 9.07 8.52 -29.80
N ALA A 195 8.36 7.88 -28.86
CA ALA A 195 8.05 8.44 -27.55
C ALA A 195 9.34 8.80 -26.76
N CYS A 196 10.30 7.87 -26.70
CA CYS A 196 11.60 8.11 -26.06
C CYS A 196 12.37 9.26 -26.75
N SER A 197 12.37 9.32 -28.10
CA SER A 197 13.06 10.37 -28.86
C SER A 197 12.53 11.79 -28.59
N LEU A 198 11.22 11.90 -28.32
CA LEU A 198 10.55 13.15 -27.97
C LEU A 198 10.89 13.55 -26.53
N ALA A 199 10.79 12.61 -25.59
CA ALA A 199 11.20 12.83 -24.20
C ALA A 199 12.66 13.30 -24.10
N ALA A 200 13.58 12.57 -24.73
CA ALA A 200 15.00 12.90 -24.76
C ALA A 200 15.27 14.25 -25.43
N SER A 201 14.62 14.55 -26.57
CA SER A 201 14.81 15.81 -27.29
C SER A 201 14.26 17.03 -26.54
N PHE A 202 13.12 16.90 -25.85
CA PHE A 202 12.51 18.00 -25.12
C PHE A 202 13.23 18.26 -23.79
N ALA A 203 13.52 17.22 -23.01
CA ALA A 203 14.22 17.38 -21.72
C ALA A 203 15.64 17.92 -21.90
N THR A 204 16.45 17.34 -22.80
CA THR A 204 17.82 17.87 -23.03
C THR A 204 17.81 19.28 -23.64
N HIS A 205 16.78 19.65 -24.39
CA HIS A 205 16.60 21.05 -24.79
C HIS A 205 16.33 21.97 -23.59
N ALA A 206 15.46 21.56 -22.65
CA ALA A 206 15.21 22.30 -21.42
C ALA A 206 16.48 22.44 -20.55
N CYS A 207 17.25 21.36 -20.34
CA CYS A 207 18.55 21.40 -19.68
C CYS A 207 19.51 22.40 -20.37
N GLY A 208 19.57 22.39 -21.71
CA GLY A 208 20.35 23.37 -22.48
C GLY A 208 19.90 24.82 -22.28
N GLN A 209 18.61 25.09 -22.12
CA GLN A 209 18.10 26.42 -21.81
C GLN A 209 18.35 26.84 -20.35
N VAL A 210 18.34 25.90 -19.42
CA VAL A 210 18.71 26.11 -18.01
C VAL A 210 20.20 26.43 -17.89
N GLN A 211 21.08 25.73 -18.61
CA GLN A 211 22.50 26.07 -18.67
C GLN A 211 22.72 27.48 -19.24
N ILE A 212 21.98 27.87 -20.29
CA ILE A 212 22.01 29.26 -20.80
C ILE A 212 21.57 30.24 -19.69
N LEU A 213 20.48 29.96 -18.97
CA LEU A 213 19.98 30.78 -17.86
C LEU A 213 21.05 31.00 -16.78
N MET A 214 21.76 29.95 -16.37
CA MET A 214 22.85 30.05 -15.38
C MET A 214 23.99 30.96 -15.90
N THR A 215 24.38 30.85 -17.17
CA THR A 215 25.39 31.76 -17.77
C THR A 215 24.88 33.19 -18.07
N LEU A 216 23.60 33.47 -17.83
CA LEU A 216 23.04 34.83 -17.83
C LEU A 216 22.94 35.39 -16.41
N LEU A 217 22.76 34.54 -15.39
CA LEU A 217 22.87 34.90 -13.97
C LEU A 217 24.32 35.29 -13.61
N ASP A 218 25.30 34.50 -14.05
CA ASP A 218 26.74 34.80 -13.91
C ASP A 218 27.11 36.19 -14.48
N ASP A 219 26.58 36.55 -15.66
CA ASP A 219 26.82 37.86 -16.30
C ASP A 219 25.83 38.97 -15.85
N LEU A 220 25.09 38.79 -14.75
CA LEU A 220 24.08 39.74 -14.26
C LEU A 220 24.67 40.99 -13.60
N VAL A 221 25.86 40.90 -13.00
CA VAL A 221 26.57 42.06 -12.44
C VAL A 221 27.49 42.64 -13.53
N ASP A 222 28.57 41.94 -13.86
CA ASP A 222 29.65 42.42 -14.73
C ASP A 222 29.23 42.82 -16.16
N GLY A 223 28.28 42.11 -16.77
CA GLY A 223 27.70 42.49 -18.08
C GLY A 223 28.67 42.39 -19.27
N LYS A 224 29.67 41.52 -19.17
CA LYS A 224 30.76 41.29 -20.13
C LYS A 224 30.23 41.03 -21.55
N ARG A 225 29.05 40.39 -21.69
CA ARG A 225 28.44 40.08 -23.01
C ARG A 225 27.55 41.17 -23.60
N ASN A 226 27.07 42.14 -22.82
CA ASN A 226 26.18 43.22 -23.31
C ASN A 226 26.34 44.50 -22.47
N LYS A 227 27.46 45.22 -22.66
CA LYS A 227 27.80 46.46 -21.93
C LYS A 227 26.72 47.54 -22.04
N ASP A 228 25.99 47.61 -23.16
CA ASP A 228 24.92 48.58 -23.41
C ASP A 228 23.61 48.28 -22.63
N THR A 229 23.60 47.25 -21.77
CA THR A 229 22.43 46.83 -21.00
C THR A 229 22.61 46.99 -19.49
N ASN A 230 21.88 47.96 -18.94
CA ASN A 230 21.63 48.08 -17.50
C ASN A 230 21.16 46.72 -16.93
N VAL A 231 21.67 46.37 -15.74
CA VAL A 231 21.28 45.23 -14.89
C VAL A 231 19.78 44.92 -14.96
N GLU A 232 18.89 45.91 -14.90
CA GLU A 232 17.44 45.66 -14.97
C GLU A 232 17.02 45.00 -16.30
N LYS A 233 17.60 45.40 -17.44
CA LYS A 233 17.29 44.78 -18.75
C LYS A 233 17.80 43.34 -18.79
N ARG A 234 18.95 43.06 -18.16
CA ARG A 234 19.54 41.71 -18.03
C ARG A 234 18.68 40.82 -17.12
N LEU A 235 18.32 41.31 -15.94
CA LEU A 235 17.44 40.63 -14.97
C LEU A 235 16.05 40.33 -15.57
N ARG A 236 15.44 41.29 -16.26
CA ARG A 236 14.16 41.10 -16.96
C ARG A 236 14.26 40.06 -18.09
N LEU A 237 15.41 39.94 -18.75
CA LEU A 237 15.68 38.89 -19.74
C LEU A 237 15.80 37.51 -19.06
N ILE A 238 16.57 37.41 -17.97
CA ILE A 238 16.73 36.18 -17.16
C ILE A 238 15.37 35.67 -16.67
N THR A 239 14.57 36.49 -16.00
CA THR A 239 13.26 36.09 -15.46
C THR A 239 12.29 35.68 -16.58
N LYS A 240 12.28 36.40 -17.71
CA LYS A 240 11.48 36.02 -18.89
C LYS A 240 11.93 34.69 -19.50
N HIS A 241 13.23 34.40 -19.49
CA HIS A 241 13.79 33.13 -19.96
C HIS A 241 13.43 31.98 -19.00
N HIS A 242 13.65 32.14 -17.70
CA HIS A 242 13.29 31.15 -16.67
C HIS A 242 11.80 30.75 -16.77
N VAL A 243 10.90 31.73 -16.83
CA VAL A 243 9.44 31.48 -16.98
C VAL A 243 9.10 30.80 -18.31
N ARG A 244 9.85 31.05 -19.40
CA ARG A 244 9.68 30.36 -20.69
C ARG A 244 10.02 28.87 -20.57
N VAL A 245 11.16 28.52 -19.96
CA VAL A 245 11.56 27.10 -19.81
C VAL A 245 10.66 26.35 -18.80
N LEU A 246 10.22 27.01 -17.72
CA LEU A 246 9.24 26.43 -16.77
C LEU A 246 7.90 26.10 -17.46
N ARG A 247 7.40 26.98 -18.34
CA ARG A 247 6.19 26.70 -19.13
C ARG A 247 6.41 25.54 -20.11
N PHE A 248 7.53 25.55 -20.84
CA PHE A 248 7.87 24.49 -21.79
C PHE A 248 7.95 23.11 -21.12
N THR A 249 8.65 22.99 -19.99
CA THR A 249 8.71 21.73 -19.21
C THR A 249 7.36 21.29 -18.67
N THR A 250 6.51 22.23 -18.24
CA THR A 250 5.12 21.93 -17.81
C THR A 250 4.27 21.38 -18.95
N ASP A 251 4.38 21.93 -20.16
CA ASP A 251 3.68 21.39 -21.34
C ASP A 251 4.25 20.01 -21.76
N VAL A 252 5.56 19.80 -21.62
CA VAL A 252 6.22 18.51 -21.90
C VAL A 252 5.80 17.41 -20.92
N GLU A 253 5.74 17.69 -19.61
CA GLU A 253 5.15 16.78 -18.60
C GLU A 253 3.73 16.40 -19.02
N LYS A 254 2.89 17.40 -19.30
CA LYS A 254 1.48 17.22 -19.62
C LYS A 254 1.24 16.42 -20.90
N ILE A 255 2.18 16.44 -21.85
CA ILE A 255 2.14 15.67 -23.10
C ILE A 255 2.63 14.22 -22.89
N LEU A 256 3.67 14.01 -22.08
CA LEU A 256 4.31 12.71 -21.92
C LEU A 256 3.72 11.86 -20.80
N ARG A 257 3.13 12.47 -19.76
CA ARG A 257 2.70 11.82 -18.50
C ARG A 257 1.99 10.47 -18.68
N GLU A 258 0.98 10.42 -19.55
CA GLU A 258 0.17 9.21 -19.78
C GLU A 258 0.93 8.15 -20.60
N ILE A 259 1.85 8.56 -21.46
CA ILE A 259 2.75 7.64 -22.19
C ILE A 259 3.80 7.06 -21.21
N CYS A 260 4.35 7.89 -20.33
CA CYS A 260 5.29 7.45 -19.28
C CYS A 260 4.65 6.48 -18.28
N LEU A 261 3.36 6.66 -17.94
CA LEU A 261 2.62 5.69 -17.12
C LEU A 261 2.49 4.34 -17.83
N LEU A 262 2.11 4.36 -19.11
CA LEU A 262 1.96 3.16 -19.92
C LEU A 262 3.30 2.43 -20.12
N GLU A 263 4.40 3.17 -20.34
CA GLU A 263 5.75 2.61 -20.42
C GLU A 263 6.16 1.94 -19.11
N LEU A 264 5.96 2.61 -17.97
CA LEU A 264 6.33 2.11 -16.64
C LEU A 264 5.58 0.81 -16.29
N VAL A 265 4.25 0.80 -16.47
CA VAL A 265 3.41 -0.37 -16.16
C VAL A 265 3.72 -1.53 -17.11
N ALA A 266 3.84 -1.27 -18.43
CA ALA A 266 4.18 -2.29 -19.41
C ALA A 266 5.57 -2.90 -19.13
N ALA A 267 6.57 -2.07 -18.84
CA ALA A 267 7.93 -2.53 -18.51
C ALA A 267 7.94 -3.47 -17.29
N THR A 268 7.26 -3.11 -16.19
CA THR A 268 7.25 -3.97 -14.98
C THR A 268 6.69 -5.37 -15.22
N LEU A 269 5.67 -5.51 -16.09
CA LEU A 269 5.06 -6.79 -16.40
C LEU A 269 5.88 -7.60 -17.41
N ILE A 270 6.37 -6.95 -18.47
CA ILE A 270 7.05 -7.62 -19.58
C ILE A 270 8.48 -8.03 -19.19
N ILE A 271 9.18 -7.24 -18.37
CA ILE A 271 10.52 -7.59 -17.85
C ILE A 271 10.44 -8.87 -16.99
N CYS A 272 9.50 -8.94 -16.04
CA CYS A 272 9.24 -10.14 -15.23
C CYS A 272 9.00 -11.39 -16.09
N LEU A 273 8.11 -11.31 -17.09
CA LEU A 273 7.82 -12.43 -17.98
C LEU A 273 9.07 -12.88 -18.77
N LEU A 274 9.90 -11.93 -19.23
CA LEU A 274 11.15 -12.24 -19.93
C LEU A 274 12.21 -12.87 -19.04
N GLU A 275 12.35 -12.40 -17.81
CA GLU A 275 13.27 -12.98 -16.82
C GLU A 275 12.90 -14.45 -16.55
N TYR A 276 11.60 -14.77 -16.47
CA TYR A 276 11.08 -16.13 -16.39
C TYR A 276 11.26 -16.96 -17.69
N TYR A 277 11.09 -16.37 -18.87
CA TYR A 277 11.40 -17.06 -20.14
C TYR A 277 12.89 -17.41 -20.22
N CYS A 278 13.79 -16.52 -19.78
CA CYS A 278 15.22 -16.82 -19.74
C CYS A 278 15.54 -18.04 -18.84
N MET A 279 14.87 -18.17 -17.69
CA MET A 279 15.07 -19.29 -16.76
C MET A 279 14.44 -20.60 -17.24
N THR A 280 13.25 -20.55 -17.86
CA THR A 280 12.59 -21.76 -18.38
C THR A 280 13.32 -22.35 -19.58
N GLU A 281 13.79 -21.53 -20.52
CA GLU A 281 14.57 -22.06 -21.65
C GLU A 281 15.99 -22.49 -21.25
N TRP A 282 16.54 -21.93 -20.15
CA TRP A 282 17.78 -22.42 -19.54
C TRP A 282 17.64 -23.87 -19.04
N ALA A 283 16.49 -24.23 -18.45
CA ALA A 283 16.18 -25.62 -18.11
C ALA A 283 16.01 -26.50 -19.35
N ASN A 284 15.39 -25.98 -20.42
CA ASN A 284 15.19 -26.70 -21.68
C ASN A 284 16.47 -26.82 -22.55
N SER A 285 17.55 -26.12 -22.20
CA SER A 285 18.81 -26.03 -22.96
C SER A 285 18.68 -25.45 -24.39
N ASP A 286 17.62 -24.67 -24.68
CA ASP A 286 17.50 -23.97 -25.98
C ASP A 286 18.35 -22.68 -25.97
N ALA A 287 19.62 -22.83 -26.36
CA ALA A 287 20.58 -21.73 -26.45
C ALA A 287 20.11 -20.56 -27.34
N VAL A 288 19.24 -20.79 -28.32
CA VAL A 288 18.74 -19.74 -29.22
C VAL A 288 17.59 -18.96 -28.57
N ALA A 289 16.69 -19.66 -27.88
CA ALA A 289 15.62 -19.04 -27.12
C ALA A 289 16.18 -18.23 -25.93
N ILE A 290 17.13 -18.79 -25.17
CA ILE A 290 17.83 -18.07 -24.08
C ILE A 290 18.47 -16.77 -24.61
N LEU A 291 19.24 -16.86 -25.70
CA LEU A 291 19.96 -15.72 -26.27
C LEU A 291 19.01 -14.60 -26.75
N THR A 292 17.88 -14.96 -27.38
CA THR A 292 16.91 -13.98 -27.87
C THR A 292 16.09 -13.33 -26.75
N TYR A 293 15.64 -14.09 -25.74
CA TYR A 293 14.98 -13.50 -24.57
C TYR A 293 15.93 -12.61 -23.74
N PHE A 294 17.20 -12.99 -23.59
CA PHE A 294 18.18 -12.19 -22.87
C PHE A 294 18.50 -10.86 -23.58
N MET A 295 18.59 -10.87 -24.93
CA MET A 295 18.75 -9.63 -25.71
C MET A 295 17.52 -8.70 -25.61
N LEU A 296 16.30 -9.25 -25.58
CA LEU A 296 15.10 -8.46 -25.30
C LEU A 296 15.11 -7.88 -23.87
N LEU A 297 15.57 -8.64 -22.87
CA LEU A 297 15.57 -8.22 -21.46
C LEU A 297 16.48 -7.01 -21.24
N ILE A 298 17.71 -7.07 -21.79
CA ILE A 298 18.65 -5.93 -21.83
C ILE A 298 17.98 -4.74 -22.52
N SER A 299 17.31 -4.98 -23.65
CA SER A 299 16.69 -3.95 -24.47
C SER A 299 15.58 -3.17 -23.76
N LEU A 300 14.64 -3.87 -23.14
CA LEU A 300 13.54 -3.25 -22.38
C LEU A 300 14.04 -2.55 -21.10
N THR A 301 15.07 -3.11 -20.46
CA THR A 301 15.72 -2.49 -19.29
C THR A 301 16.38 -1.15 -19.65
N PHE A 302 17.11 -1.08 -20.78
CA PHE A 302 17.70 0.18 -21.26
C PHE A 302 16.64 1.20 -21.65
N ASN A 303 15.50 0.79 -22.21
CA ASN A 303 14.39 1.69 -22.54
C ASN A 303 13.85 2.42 -21.28
N ILE A 304 13.48 1.69 -20.22
CA ILE A 304 12.96 2.31 -18.99
C ILE A 304 14.04 3.09 -18.23
N LEU A 305 15.30 2.64 -18.24
CA LEU A 305 16.45 3.40 -17.71
C LEU A 305 16.56 4.77 -18.37
N ILE A 306 16.42 4.86 -19.70
CA ILE A 306 16.52 6.14 -20.43
C ILE A 306 15.40 7.10 -20.01
N PHE A 307 14.15 6.64 -19.87
CA PHE A 307 13.05 7.49 -19.37
C PHE A 307 13.31 8.03 -17.95
N CYS A 308 13.80 7.18 -17.03
CA CYS A 308 14.12 7.60 -15.68
C CYS A 308 15.34 8.53 -15.59
N TYR A 309 16.40 8.27 -16.36
CA TYR A 309 17.58 9.12 -16.46
C TYR A 309 17.23 10.51 -17.04
N ILE A 310 16.32 10.57 -18.02
CA ILE A 310 15.82 11.83 -18.58
C ILE A 310 15.03 12.65 -17.53
N GLY A 311 14.28 11.98 -16.66
CA GLY A 311 13.60 12.63 -15.53
C GLY A 311 14.59 13.20 -14.51
N GLU A 312 15.56 12.39 -14.09
CA GLU A 312 16.62 12.80 -13.15
C GLU A 312 17.43 13.99 -13.66
N LEU A 313 17.91 13.91 -14.91
CA LEU A 313 18.70 14.97 -15.56
C LEU A 313 17.95 16.31 -15.66
N LEU A 314 16.61 16.28 -15.78
CA LEU A 314 15.80 17.48 -15.75
C LEU A 314 15.77 18.10 -14.35
N VAL A 315 15.56 17.28 -13.32
CA VAL A 315 15.49 17.72 -11.91
C VAL A 315 16.84 18.26 -11.44
N GLU A 316 17.93 17.55 -11.74
CA GLU A 316 19.30 17.92 -11.37
C GLU A 316 19.70 19.29 -11.94
N GLU A 317 19.43 19.53 -13.24
CA GLU A 317 19.78 20.79 -13.90
C GLU A 317 18.94 21.96 -13.40
N PHE A 318 17.64 21.78 -13.14
CA PHE A 318 16.80 22.83 -12.57
C PHE A 318 17.17 23.17 -11.12
N GLY A 319 17.66 22.22 -10.32
CA GLY A 319 18.15 22.48 -8.97
C GLY A 319 19.35 23.44 -8.95
N LYS A 320 20.26 23.32 -9.92
CA LYS A 320 21.48 24.16 -10.02
C LYS A 320 21.21 25.65 -10.23
N ILE A 321 20.01 26.01 -10.71
CA ILE A 321 19.57 27.42 -10.86
C ILE A 321 19.65 28.16 -9.52
N GLY A 322 19.36 27.50 -8.40
CA GLY A 322 19.40 28.10 -7.07
C GLY A 322 20.81 28.48 -6.63
N SER A 323 21.76 27.55 -6.77
CA SER A 323 23.18 27.80 -6.51
C SER A 323 23.71 28.91 -7.42
N ALA A 324 23.48 28.83 -8.73
CA ALA A 324 23.95 29.82 -9.70
C ALA A 324 23.33 31.23 -9.49
N ALA A 325 22.12 31.33 -8.91
CA ALA A 325 21.50 32.61 -8.55
C ALA A 325 21.98 33.14 -7.17
N TYR A 326 22.50 32.28 -6.29
CA TYR A 326 23.08 32.64 -5.00
C TYR A 326 24.56 33.03 -5.12
N GLU A 327 25.30 32.44 -6.06
CA GLU A 327 26.71 32.71 -6.36
C GLU A 327 26.94 34.05 -7.09
N VAL A 328 25.87 34.72 -7.56
CA VAL A 328 25.95 36.10 -8.06
C VAL A 328 26.40 37.03 -6.94
N ASN A 329 27.20 38.06 -7.25
CA ASN A 329 27.53 39.15 -6.32
C ASN A 329 26.30 40.03 -6.02
N TRP A 330 25.31 39.48 -5.32
CA TRP A 330 24.02 40.11 -5.03
C TRP A 330 24.14 41.35 -4.13
N TYR A 331 25.26 41.50 -3.43
CA TYR A 331 25.59 42.68 -2.62
C TYR A 331 25.98 43.90 -3.47
N ASP A 332 26.41 43.70 -4.73
CA ASP A 332 26.67 44.78 -5.70
C ASP A 332 25.38 45.20 -6.45
N LEU A 333 24.25 44.52 -6.22
CA LEU A 333 22.96 44.87 -6.81
C LEU A 333 22.20 45.90 -5.95
N PRO A 334 21.45 46.84 -6.56
CA PRO A 334 20.51 47.66 -5.82
C PRO A 334 19.52 46.77 -5.04
N GLY A 335 19.27 47.07 -3.76
CA GLY A 335 18.55 46.15 -2.86
C GLY A 335 17.17 45.69 -3.37
N HIS A 336 16.45 46.54 -4.12
CA HIS A 336 15.17 46.17 -4.73
C HIS A 336 15.28 45.22 -5.94
N LYS A 337 16.48 44.99 -6.47
CA LYS A 337 16.80 43.99 -7.51
C LYS A 337 17.34 42.68 -6.92
N ALA A 338 17.99 42.72 -5.75
CA ALA A 338 18.40 41.51 -5.05
C ALA A 338 17.19 40.62 -4.68
N VAL A 339 16.01 41.23 -4.43
CA VAL A 339 14.74 40.51 -4.19
C VAL A 339 14.30 39.67 -5.40
N ASP A 340 14.55 40.10 -6.64
CA ASP A 340 14.21 39.32 -7.84
C ASP A 340 14.99 37.98 -7.89
N LEU A 341 16.24 37.95 -7.39
CA LEU A 341 17.02 36.71 -7.26
C LEU A 341 16.42 35.77 -6.22
N VAL A 342 15.88 36.29 -5.11
CA VAL A 342 15.18 35.46 -4.10
C VAL A 342 14.00 34.71 -4.72
N MET A 343 13.28 35.32 -5.67
CA MET A 343 12.20 34.64 -6.38
C MET A 343 12.71 33.51 -7.31
N ILE A 344 13.86 33.72 -7.98
CA ILE A 344 14.50 32.68 -8.81
C ILE A 344 14.97 31.51 -7.95
N ILE A 345 15.66 31.79 -6.84
CA ILE A 345 16.13 30.79 -5.86
C ILE A 345 14.94 30.02 -5.26
N THR A 346 13.89 30.73 -4.82
CA THR A 346 12.67 30.11 -4.26
C THR A 346 12.00 29.18 -5.27
N MET A 347 12.02 29.49 -6.56
CA MET A 347 11.45 28.62 -7.59
C MET A 347 12.35 27.40 -7.93
N SER A 348 13.68 27.50 -7.80
CA SER A 348 14.58 26.35 -8.04
C SER A 348 14.44 25.21 -7.01
N TYR A 349 13.94 25.48 -5.80
CA TYR A 349 13.57 24.44 -4.83
C TYR A 349 12.35 23.60 -5.26
N TYR A 350 11.64 24.00 -6.31
CA TYR A 350 10.51 23.28 -6.89
C TYR A 350 10.77 22.95 -8.38
N PRO A 351 11.80 22.13 -8.69
CA PRO A 351 12.19 21.83 -10.07
C PRO A 351 11.07 21.09 -10.82
N PRO A 352 10.86 21.35 -12.13
CA PRO A 352 9.90 20.62 -12.95
C PRO A 352 10.27 19.14 -13.04
N LYS A 353 9.33 18.27 -12.69
CA LYS A 353 9.50 16.81 -12.76
C LYS A 353 8.69 16.22 -13.91
N LEU A 354 9.23 15.21 -14.57
CA LEU A 354 8.44 14.35 -15.46
C LEU A 354 7.75 13.27 -14.60
N THR A 355 6.43 13.17 -14.67
CA THR A 355 5.66 12.19 -13.88
C THR A 355 5.15 11.04 -14.75
N ALA A 356 5.10 9.83 -14.21
CA ALA A 356 4.32 8.73 -14.77
C ALA A 356 2.89 8.86 -14.22
N GLY A 357 1.97 9.39 -15.03
CA GLY A 357 0.55 9.49 -14.68
C GLY A 357 0.16 10.40 -13.50
N LYS A 358 1.10 11.17 -12.90
CA LYS A 358 1.02 11.71 -11.51
C LYS A 358 0.98 10.64 -10.39
N PHE A 359 1.30 9.38 -10.69
CA PHE A 359 1.44 8.30 -9.70
C PHE A 359 2.83 8.32 -9.04
N CYS A 360 3.87 8.60 -9.83
CA CYS A 360 5.24 8.76 -9.34
C CYS A 360 6.06 9.70 -10.25
N ASP A 361 7.16 10.23 -9.72
CA ASP A 361 8.18 10.94 -10.49
C ASP A 361 9.04 9.94 -11.28
N LEU A 362 9.51 10.32 -12.47
CA LEU A 362 10.56 9.58 -13.19
C LEU A 362 11.92 9.96 -12.60
N SER A 363 12.58 8.99 -11.96
CA SER A 363 13.88 9.14 -11.29
C SER A 363 14.65 7.82 -11.33
N LEU A 364 15.96 7.87 -11.09
CA LEU A 364 16.81 6.69 -10.91
C LEU A 364 16.39 5.87 -9.69
N ASN A 365 15.81 6.50 -8.66
CA ASN A 365 15.17 5.78 -7.55
C ASN A 365 13.93 5.00 -8.04
N THR A 366 13.09 5.59 -8.90
CA THR A 366 11.95 4.90 -9.52
C THR A 366 12.41 3.73 -10.40
N PHE A 367 13.52 3.88 -11.13
CA PHE A 367 14.15 2.78 -11.88
C PHE A 367 14.67 1.66 -10.96
N SER A 368 15.33 2.02 -9.85
CA SER A 368 15.75 1.08 -8.80
C SER A 368 14.56 0.31 -8.22
N THR A 369 13.43 0.98 -7.96
CA THR A 369 12.17 0.35 -7.53
C THR A 369 11.58 -0.55 -8.62
N VAL A 370 11.61 -0.15 -9.90
CA VAL A 370 11.15 -0.99 -11.02
C VAL A 370 11.97 -2.28 -11.11
N LEU A 371 13.30 -2.22 -11.07
CA LEU A 371 14.14 -3.43 -11.10
C LEU A 371 14.01 -4.27 -9.83
N LYS A 372 13.94 -3.65 -8.64
CA LYS A 372 13.69 -4.39 -7.41
C LYS A 372 12.34 -5.07 -7.44
N THR A 373 11.31 -4.43 -8.00
CA THR A 373 10.01 -5.08 -8.17
C THR A 373 10.07 -6.17 -9.24
N SER A 374 10.68 -5.97 -10.43
CA SER A 374 10.79 -7.03 -11.44
C SER A 374 11.54 -8.25 -10.90
N VAL A 375 12.67 -8.06 -10.22
CA VAL A 375 13.40 -9.14 -9.52
C VAL A 375 12.54 -9.78 -8.43
N VAL A 376 11.70 -9.03 -7.71
CA VAL A 376 10.72 -9.60 -6.75
C VAL A 376 9.57 -10.36 -7.44
N TYR A 377 9.08 -9.94 -8.61
CA TYR A 377 8.11 -10.72 -9.40
C TYR A 377 8.77 -11.95 -10.07
N LEU A 378 10.03 -11.84 -10.49
CA LEU A 378 10.84 -12.95 -10.94
C LEU A 378 11.03 -13.95 -9.80
N ASN A 379 11.23 -13.44 -8.58
CA ASN A 379 11.32 -14.23 -7.37
C ASN A 379 9.92 -14.74 -6.90
N LEU A 380 8.79 -14.11 -7.27
CA LEU A 380 7.48 -14.78 -7.23
C LEU A 380 7.48 -16.07 -8.07
N LEU A 381 8.23 -16.08 -9.18
CA LEU A 381 8.38 -17.23 -10.08
C LEU A 381 9.60 -18.13 -9.75
N ARG A 382 10.53 -17.66 -8.90
CA ARG A 382 11.88 -18.25 -8.67
C ARG A 382 12.24 -18.51 -7.19
N THR A 383 11.56 -17.95 -6.19
CA THR A 383 11.70 -18.36 -4.77
C THR A 383 11.05 -19.73 -4.50
N SER A 384 10.54 -20.36 -5.56
CA SER A 384 10.50 -21.81 -5.78
C SER A 384 11.90 -22.50 -5.80
N SER A 385 13.03 -21.77 -5.68
CA SER A 385 14.40 -22.29 -5.91
C SER A 385 15.57 -21.56 -5.19
N LEU A 386 15.41 -21.19 -3.91
CA LEU A 386 16.49 -20.97 -2.88
C LEU A 386 17.42 -19.71 -2.92
N TYR A 387 18.03 -19.39 -1.76
CA TYR A 387 18.83 -18.19 -1.40
C TYR A 387 19.87 -18.46 -0.26
N PHE A 388 20.58 -17.43 0.28
CA PHE A 388 21.07 -17.37 1.69
C PHE A 388 21.53 -15.94 2.21
N ALA A 389 22.07 -15.86 3.46
CA ALA A 389 22.48 -14.66 4.25
C ALA A 389 24.02 -14.61 4.58
N ASP A 390 24.65 -13.78 5.45
CA ASP A 390 24.22 -12.83 6.52
C ASP A 390 25.17 -11.60 6.77
N SER A 391 25.71 -11.39 7.99
CA SER A 391 26.11 -10.06 8.55
C SER A 391 27.15 -10.12 9.72
N MET A 392 27.37 -9.03 10.50
CA MET A 392 27.81 -8.94 11.94
C MET A 392 28.13 -7.48 12.41
N ASN A 393 28.33 -7.03 13.69
CA ASN A 393 27.83 -7.38 15.05
C ASN A 393 28.16 -6.27 16.12
N TYR A 394 27.60 -6.34 17.35
CA TYR A 394 28.09 -5.74 18.66
C TYR A 394 28.25 -4.19 18.77
N ARG A 395 28.60 -3.49 19.89
CA ARG A 395 28.71 -3.64 21.41
C ARG A 395 28.41 -2.21 22.03
N SER A 396 28.45 -1.72 23.30
CA SER A 396 28.82 -1.96 24.74
C SER A 396 28.09 -0.83 25.59
N SER A 397 28.21 -0.52 26.91
CA SER A 397 28.33 -1.23 28.23
C SER A 397 28.12 -0.24 29.45
N LEU A 398 28.03 -0.75 30.71
CA LEU A 398 28.26 -0.12 32.06
C LEU A 398 27.18 0.83 32.73
N PRO A 399 27.01 0.83 34.10
CA PRO A 399 25.71 0.78 34.87
C PRO A 399 25.15 2.14 35.48
N ASP A 400 24.36 2.35 36.58
CA ASP A 400 23.76 1.53 37.72
C ASP A 400 22.43 2.09 38.39
N ARG A 401 22.16 1.85 39.71
CA ARG A 401 20.83 1.61 40.43
C ARG A 401 20.41 2.66 41.55
N ILE A 402 19.77 2.20 42.66
CA ILE A 402 19.39 2.87 43.95
C ILE A 402 18.12 3.78 43.96
N HIS A 403 17.29 3.90 45.03
CA HIS A 403 16.59 2.90 45.91
C HIS A 403 15.31 3.50 46.65
N ASN A 404 14.31 2.70 47.09
CA ASN A 404 12.99 3.12 47.70
C ASN A 404 12.29 2.01 48.55
N VAL A 405 11.24 2.33 49.34
CA VAL A 405 10.85 1.61 50.58
C VAL A 405 9.60 0.70 50.52
N ARG A 406 8.50 1.01 49.80
CA ARG A 406 7.26 0.17 49.80
C ARG A 406 7.22 -0.89 48.67
N TYR A 407 8.38 -1.29 48.18
CA TYR A 407 8.55 -2.00 46.91
C TYR A 407 7.95 -3.42 46.86
N GLU A 408 8.06 -4.21 47.95
CA GLU A 408 7.87 -5.67 47.91
C GLU A 408 6.46 -6.11 47.50
N HIS A 409 5.41 -5.51 48.07
CA HIS A 409 4.02 -5.88 47.75
C HIS A 409 3.64 -5.50 46.31
N ASP A 410 4.11 -4.33 45.83
CA ASP A 410 3.79 -3.86 44.48
C ASP A 410 4.53 -4.70 43.41
N ILE A 411 5.78 -5.10 43.65
CA ILE A 411 6.55 -5.99 42.75
C ILE A 411 5.97 -7.40 42.76
N TYR A 412 5.59 -7.92 43.93
CA TYR A 412 4.91 -9.21 44.03
C TYR A 412 3.64 -9.18 43.17
N TYR A 413 2.79 -8.15 43.33
CA TYR A 413 1.61 -7.96 42.51
C TYR A 413 1.92 -7.77 41.01
N ALA A 414 3.03 -7.12 40.66
CA ALA A 414 3.44 -6.92 39.27
C ALA A 414 3.84 -8.21 38.57
N ILE A 415 4.72 -9.01 39.18
CA ILE A 415 5.36 -10.15 38.52
C ILE A 415 4.55 -11.45 38.70
N GLN A 416 3.57 -11.50 39.61
CA GLN A 416 2.85 -12.73 40.03
C GLN A 416 2.42 -13.68 38.91
N LEU A 417 1.80 -13.19 37.83
CA LEU A 417 1.35 -14.06 36.73
C LEU A 417 2.54 -14.66 35.96
N CYS A 418 3.55 -13.85 35.67
CA CYS A 418 4.79 -14.31 35.04
C CYS A 418 5.54 -15.30 35.94
N ARG A 419 5.52 -15.07 37.25
CA ARG A 419 6.05 -16.02 38.26
C ARG A 419 5.34 -17.36 38.17
N TRP A 420 4.00 -17.40 38.23
CA TRP A 420 3.25 -18.65 38.17
C TRP A 420 3.52 -19.44 36.88
N ILE A 421 3.58 -18.77 35.73
CA ILE A 421 3.86 -19.41 34.42
C ILE A 421 5.32 -19.90 34.34
N LEU A 422 6.28 -19.17 34.90
CA LEU A 422 7.68 -19.63 34.97
C LEU A 422 7.91 -20.71 36.04
N GLN A 423 7.04 -20.81 37.05
CA GLN A 423 7.07 -21.87 38.06
C GLN A 423 6.52 -23.19 37.51
N SER A 424 5.44 -23.19 36.70
CA SER A 424 4.88 -24.42 36.13
C SER A 424 5.84 -25.17 35.20
N ILE A 425 6.73 -24.44 34.50
CA ILE A 425 7.80 -25.01 33.67
C ILE A 425 9.14 -25.19 34.41
N GLY A 426 9.20 -24.94 35.73
CA GLY A 426 10.42 -25.18 36.52
C GLY A 426 11.56 -24.18 36.31
N ILE A 427 11.37 -23.05 35.64
CA ILE A 427 12.46 -22.09 35.34
C ILE A 427 12.58 -20.97 36.40
N TRP A 428 11.47 -20.61 37.08
CA TRP A 428 11.42 -19.46 38.01
C TRP A 428 12.47 -19.48 39.13
N HIS A 429 12.64 -20.60 39.83
CA HIS A 429 13.53 -20.67 41.01
C HIS A 429 15.03 -20.72 40.64
N ILE A 430 15.34 -20.80 39.33
CA ILE A 430 16.69 -20.65 38.78
C ILE A 430 16.92 -19.20 38.28
N ILE A 431 15.89 -18.53 37.73
CA ILE A 431 15.94 -17.09 37.43
C ILE A 431 16.10 -16.28 38.74
N TYR A 432 15.34 -16.64 39.79
CA TYR A 432 15.25 -15.87 41.02
C TYR A 432 16.25 -16.37 42.07
N GLY A 433 17.47 -15.83 42.05
CA GLY A 433 18.64 -16.34 42.80
C GLY A 433 18.44 -16.53 44.32
N ARG A 434 17.49 -15.82 44.94
CA ARG A 434 17.13 -15.92 46.37
C ARG A 434 16.38 -17.19 46.78
N SER A 435 15.99 -18.05 45.84
CA SER A 435 15.25 -19.29 46.15
C SER A 435 16.05 -20.31 46.97
N SER A 436 15.34 -21.13 47.75
CA SER A 436 15.95 -22.13 48.65
C SER A 436 16.58 -23.29 47.87
N GLN A 437 17.42 -24.09 48.53
CA GLN A 437 18.08 -25.23 47.89
C GLN A 437 17.07 -26.31 47.46
N SER A 438 16.04 -26.59 48.27
CA SER A 438 14.96 -27.53 47.93
C SER A 438 14.10 -27.02 46.78
N GLU A 439 13.77 -25.72 46.73
CA GLU A 439 13.10 -25.11 45.58
C GLU A 439 13.92 -25.27 44.29
N LYS A 440 15.24 -25.08 44.35
CA LYS A 440 16.15 -25.22 43.20
C LYS A 440 16.24 -26.67 42.69
N HIS A 441 16.29 -27.66 43.59
CA HIS A 441 16.24 -29.07 43.20
C HIS A 441 14.89 -29.45 42.55
N LEU A 442 13.76 -28.96 43.09
CA LEU A 442 12.44 -29.14 42.47
C LEU A 442 12.35 -28.47 41.09
N SER A 443 12.91 -27.26 40.95
CA SER A 443 13.03 -26.55 39.67
C SER A 443 13.79 -27.39 38.63
N LEU A 444 14.94 -27.96 39.02
CA LEU A 444 15.78 -28.78 38.14
C LEU A 444 15.08 -30.09 37.74
N MET A 445 14.35 -30.73 38.66
CA MET A 445 13.52 -31.90 38.37
C MET A 445 12.40 -31.57 37.39
N LEU A 446 11.69 -30.45 37.58
CA LEU A 446 10.65 -29.98 36.65
C LEU A 446 11.22 -29.64 35.26
N ILE A 447 12.44 -29.11 35.18
CA ILE A 447 13.14 -28.88 33.91
C ILE A 447 13.45 -30.21 33.20
N PHE A 448 13.99 -31.20 33.92
CA PHE A 448 14.28 -32.51 33.35
C PHE A 448 13.01 -33.20 32.84
N MET A 449 11.93 -33.19 33.63
CA MET A 449 10.62 -33.74 33.23
C MET A 449 10.00 -32.97 32.05
N SER A 450 10.19 -31.64 31.99
CA SER A 450 9.73 -30.83 30.85
C SER A 450 10.47 -31.18 29.57
N PHE A 451 11.79 -31.31 29.62
CA PHE A 451 12.61 -31.69 28.47
C PHE A 451 12.32 -33.12 28.02
N PHE A 452 12.13 -34.05 28.96
CA PHE A 452 11.70 -35.42 28.69
C PHE A 452 10.32 -35.46 27.99
N GLY A 453 9.33 -34.71 28.47
CA GLY A 453 8.00 -34.64 27.85
C GLY A 453 7.99 -34.01 26.44
N LEU A 454 8.92 -33.11 26.15
CA LEU A 454 9.12 -32.60 24.78
C LEU A 454 9.83 -33.64 23.89
N CYS A 455 10.88 -34.30 24.38
CA CYS A 455 11.63 -35.31 23.61
C CYS A 455 10.81 -36.59 23.34
N PHE A 456 9.97 -37.02 24.29
CA PHE A 456 9.05 -38.16 24.14
C PHE A 456 8.06 -37.99 22.98
N VAL A 457 7.82 -36.75 22.57
CA VAL A 457 6.98 -36.38 21.42
C VAL A 457 7.83 -36.14 20.17
N LEU A 458 8.92 -35.39 20.30
CA LEU A 458 9.75 -34.99 19.16
C LEU A 458 10.53 -36.16 18.52
N VAL A 459 10.97 -37.14 19.31
CA VAL A 459 11.77 -38.28 18.80
C VAL A 459 10.92 -39.25 17.95
N PRO A 460 9.74 -39.75 18.39
CA PRO A 460 8.91 -40.62 17.56
C PRO A 460 8.35 -39.93 16.31
N ALA A 461 7.94 -38.66 16.42
CA ALA A 461 7.46 -37.93 15.26
C ALA A 461 8.59 -37.63 14.24
N GLY A 462 9.82 -37.40 14.73
CA GLY A 462 11.01 -37.29 13.90
C GLY A 462 11.40 -38.60 13.21
N SER A 463 11.30 -39.74 13.89
CA SER A 463 11.58 -41.04 13.27
C SER A 463 10.49 -41.46 12.28
N TYR A 464 9.22 -41.16 12.53
CA TYR A 464 8.15 -41.33 11.54
C TYR A 464 8.42 -40.51 10.26
N PHE A 465 8.76 -39.22 10.39
CA PHE A 465 9.04 -38.35 9.24
C PHE A 465 10.26 -38.78 8.41
N LEU A 466 11.26 -39.43 9.04
CA LEU A 466 12.50 -39.85 8.38
C LEU A 466 12.49 -41.29 7.84
N PHE A 467 11.77 -42.21 8.48
CA PHE A 467 11.85 -43.65 8.18
C PHE A 467 10.54 -44.27 7.68
N TYR A 468 9.40 -43.58 7.77
CA TYR A 468 8.11 -44.13 7.32
C TYR A 468 7.75 -43.62 5.93
N ASP A 469 7.63 -44.52 4.96
CA ASP A 469 7.35 -44.16 3.55
C ASP A 469 5.85 -44.05 3.25
N GLU A 470 5.16 -43.20 4.03
CA GLU A 470 3.76 -42.83 3.79
C GLU A 470 3.61 -41.63 2.85
N ASP A 471 2.37 -41.40 2.40
CA ASP A 471 2.00 -40.30 1.51
C ASP A 471 2.33 -38.92 2.11
N ILE A 472 2.58 -37.96 1.21
CA ILE A 472 2.93 -36.57 1.51
C ILE A 472 1.80 -35.90 2.31
N GLU A 473 0.54 -36.25 2.06
CA GLU A 473 -0.61 -35.72 2.81
C GLU A 473 -0.54 -36.06 4.31
N SER A 474 -0.29 -37.33 4.66
CA SER A 474 -0.08 -37.76 6.05
C SER A 474 1.08 -36.99 6.68
N LYS A 475 2.21 -36.88 5.98
CA LYS A 475 3.41 -36.17 6.47
C LYS A 475 3.14 -34.68 6.72
N ILE A 476 2.32 -34.01 5.90
CA ILE A 476 1.94 -32.60 6.12
C ILE A 476 1.04 -32.43 7.34
N LYS A 477 0.07 -33.34 7.59
CA LYS A 477 -0.83 -33.29 8.77
C LYS A 477 -0.06 -33.23 10.10
N PHE A 478 1.08 -33.91 10.20
CA PHE A 478 1.89 -33.95 11.41
C PHE A 478 3.05 -32.93 11.44
N PHE A 479 3.41 -32.31 10.31
CA PHE A 479 4.51 -31.34 10.22
C PHE A 479 4.27 -30.07 11.05
N GLY A 480 3.02 -29.61 11.15
CA GLY A 480 2.62 -28.50 12.03
C GLY A 480 2.91 -28.79 13.52
N PRO A 481 2.31 -29.82 14.12
CA PRO A 481 2.62 -30.24 15.50
C PRO A 481 4.12 -30.39 15.80
N VAL A 482 4.89 -30.99 14.88
CA VAL A 482 6.34 -31.17 15.02
C VAL A 482 7.07 -29.82 15.05
N THR A 483 6.76 -28.90 14.12
CA THR A 483 7.40 -27.58 14.08
C THR A 483 7.00 -26.70 15.26
N PHE A 484 5.77 -26.81 15.79
CA PHE A 484 5.37 -26.14 17.04
C PHE A 484 6.08 -26.71 18.28
N CYS A 485 6.27 -28.02 18.34
CA CYS A 485 7.06 -28.67 19.40
C CYS A 485 8.53 -28.22 19.36
N LEU A 486 9.16 -28.21 18.17
CA LEU A 486 10.52 -27.71 17.96
C LEU A 486 10.66 -26.23 18.35
N THR A 487 9.69 -25.39 17.95
CA THR A 487 9.62 -23.97 18.36
C THR A 487 9.60 -23.83 19.88
N SER A 488 8.83 -24.69 20.56
CA SER A 488 8.71 -24.69 22.01
C SER A 488 9.99 -25.16 22.70
N VAL A 489 10.71 -26.14 22.15
CA VAL A 489 12.07 -26.51 22.60
C VAL A 489 13.02 -25.32 22.45
N ILE A 490 13.02 -24.61 21.32
CA ILE A 490 13.87 -23.42 21.11
C ILE A 490 13.54 -22.32 22.12
N LYS A 491 12.25 -22.04 22.39
CA LYS A 491 11.81 -21.11 23.45
C LYS A 491 12.28 -21.54 24.84
N TYR A 492 12.24 -22.84 25.14
CA TYR A 492 12.70 -23.39 26.42
C TYR A 492 14.23 -23.25 26.58
N CYS A 493 15.00 -23.63 25.55
CA CYS A 493 16.45 -23.44 25.48
C CYS A 493 16.85 -21.96 25.53
N PHE A 494 16.06 -21.05 24.95
CA PHE A 494 16.26 -19.61 25.08
C PHE A 494 16.10 -19.15 26.54
N LEU A 495 15.02 -19.53 27.23
CA LEU A 495 14.77 -19.14 28.61
C LEU A 495 15.90 -19.64 29.54
N GLY A 496 16.43 -20.83 29.28
CA GLY A 496 17.63 -21.36 29.95
C GLY A 496 18.91 -20.60 29.61
N THR A 497 19.23 -20.39 28.33
CA THR A 497 20.50 -19.73 27.91
C THR A 497 20.55 -18.24 28.22
N ARG A 498 19.40 -17.55 28.31
CA ARG A 498 19.31 -16.14 28.71
C ARG A 498 18.97 -15.91 30.18
N ILE A 499 18.90 -16.96 31.00
CA ILE A 499 18.47 -16.92 32.42
C ILE A 499 19.15 -15.81 33.25
N SER A 500 20.46 -15.66 33.13
CA SER A 500 21.27 -14.65 33.83
C SER A 500 21.06 -13.21 33.34
N THR A 501 20.40 -13.02 32.21
CA THR A 501 20.10 -11.71 31.62
C THR A 501 18.65 -11.33 31.84
N ILE A 502 17.73 -12.31 31.77
CA ILE A 502 16.34 -12.18 32.23
C ILE A 502 16.31 -11.85 33.73
N GLY A 503 17.10 -12.55 34.55
CA GLY A 503 17.25 -12.27 35.98
C GLY A 503 17.70 -10.84 36.26
N ARG A 504 18.75 -10.36 35.58
CA ARG A 504 19.22 -8.96 35.70
C ARG A 504 18.15 -7.93 35.29
N CYS A 505 17.30 -8.22 34.30
CA CYS A 505 16.17 -7.35 33.96
C CYS A 505 15.07 -7.38 35.02
N ILE A 506 14.76 -8.54 35.62
CA ILE A 506 13.83 -8.63 36.75
C ILE A 506 14.37 -7.87 37.98
N GLU A 507 15.65 -7.98 38.29
CA GLU A 507 16.27 -7.18 39.35
C GLU A 507 16.36 -5.67 39.01
N HIS A 508 16.33 -5.30 37.72
CA HIS A 508 16.23 -3.90 37.29
C HIS A 508 14.82 -3.36 37.56
N VAL A 509 13.79 -4.14 37.20
CA VAL A 509 12.37 -3.86 37.54
C VAL A 509 12.20 -3.75 39.06
N GLU A 510 12.73 -4.71 39.84
CA GLU A 510 12.74 -4.66 41.31
C GLU A 510 13.50 -3.42 41.83
N SER A 511 14.59 -3.00 41.15
CA SER A 511 15.34 -1.79 41.49
C SER A 511 14.64 -0.48 41.12
N ASP A 512 13.78 -0.45 40.11
CA ASP A 512 13.05 0.74 39.67
C ASP A 512 11.73 0.94 40.42
N TRP A 513 11.05 -0.14 40.83
CA TRP A 513 10.03 -0.07 41.88
C TRP A 513 10.66 0.40 43.20
N ARG A 514 11.93 0.06 43.43
CA ARG A 514 12.83 0.77 44.34
C ARG A 514 13.35 2.12 43.76
N VAL A 515 12.55 2.91 43.04
CA VAL A 515 12.76 4.38 42.88
C VAL A 515 11.49 5.16 43.22
N VAL A 516 10.32 4.51 43.20
CA VAL A 516 9.01 5.17 43.19
C VAL A 516 8.56 5.67 44.58
N GLN A 517 9.11 6.80 45.03
CA GLN A 517 8.72 7.46 46.29
C GLN A 517 7.35 8.17 46.20
N TYR A 518 7.00 8.75 45.04
CA TYR A 518 5.79 9.56 44.87
C TYR A 518 4.53 8.72 44.55
N GLN A 519 3.41 9.03 45.21
CA GLN A 519 2.13 8.32 45.02
C GLN A 519 1.56 8.41 43.60
N ASN A 520 1.78 9.53 42.89
CA ASN A 520 1.34 9.67 41.50
C ASN A 520 2.10 8.71 40.58
N HIS A 521 3.43 8.68 40.69
CA HIS A 521 4.29 7.74 39.95
C HIS A 521 3.93 6.28 40.27
N ARG A 522 3.65 5.96 41.55
CA ARG A 522 3.17 4.64 41.97
C ARG A 522 1.85 4.26 41.28
N ARG A 523 0.89 5.18 41.21
CA ARG A 523 -0.40 4.98 40.53
C ARG A 523 -0.23 4.76 39.02
N MET A 524 0.71 5.48 38.38
CA MET A 524 1.04 5.30 36.96
C MET A 524 1.69 3.94 36.69
N MET A 525 2.63 3.50 37.53
CA MET A 525 3.24 2.18 37.42
C MET A 525 2.21 1.05 37.62
N LEU A 526 1.33 1.15 38.62
CA LEU A 526 0.26 0.17 38.84
C LEU A 526 -0.74 0.10 37.66
N LYS A 527 -1.04 1.22 36.99
CA LYS A 527 -1.86 1.23 35.76
C LYS A 527 -1.21 0.42 34.63
N ASN A 528 0.11 0.54 34.46
CA ASN A 528 0.86 -0.21 33.46
C ASN A 528 1.00 -1.70 33.83
N VAL A 529 1.12 -2.05 35.11
CA VAL A 529 1.04 -3.45 35.59
C VAL A 529 -0.31 -4.10 35.29
N LEU A 530 -1.43 -3.39 35.52
CA LEU A 530 -2.77 -3.90 35.18
C LEU A 530 -2.90 -4.19 33.67
N MET A 531 -2.22 -3.41 32.83
CA MET A 531 -2.14 -3.63 31.39
C MET A 531 -1.29 -4.88 31.05
N ALA A 532 -0.12 -5.04 31.65
CA ALA A 532 0.74 -6.23 31.50
C ALA A 532 0.01 -7.53 31.86
N ARG A 533 -0.74 -7.49 32.98
CA ARG A 533 -1.52 -8.62 33.47
C ARG A 533 -2.70 -8.95 32.55
N ARG A 534 -3.38 -7.95 31.97
CA ARG A 534 -4.43 -8.17 30.96
C ARG A 534 -3.87 -8.84 29.70
N ILE A 535 -2.73 -8.38 29.18
CA ILE A 535 -2.05 -9.00 28.03
C ILE A 535 -1.71 -10.46 28.36
N THR A 536 -1.07 -10.71 29.51
CA THR A 536 -0.71 -12.07 29.97
C THR A 536 -1.93 -13.00 30.09
N MET A 537 -3.03 -12.53 30.67
CA MET A 537 -4.26 -13.34 30.80
C MET A 537 -4.87 -13.69 29.45
N LEU A 538 -4.82 -12.78 28.47
CA LEU A 538 -5.28 -13.08 27.12
C LEU A 538 -4.38 -14.10 26.41
N CYS A 539 -3.05 -14.05 26.59
CA CYS A 539 -2.16 -15.11 26.11
C CYS A 539 -2.60 -16.49 26.62
N VAL A 540 -2.85 -16.60 27.93
CA VAL A 540 -3.30 -17.86 28.57
C VAL A 540 -4.61 -18.34 27.96
N ILE A 541 -5.62 -17.47 27.86
CA ILE A 541 -6.95 -17.84 27.36
C ILE A 541 -6.88 -18.35 25.91
N PHE A 542 -6.17 -17.65 25.02
CA PHE A 542 -6.10 -18.06 23.61
C PHE A 542 -5.19 -19.27 23.40
N LEU A 543 -3.98 -19.30 23.97
CA LEU A 543 -3.02 -20.39 23.75
C LEU A 543 -3.47 -21.72 24.36
N TYR A 544 -3.90 -21.73 25.63
CA TYR A 544 -4.40 -22.97 26.25
C TYR A 544 -5.81 -23.30 25.75
N GLY A 545 -6.61 -22.32 25.32
CA GLY A 545 -7.92 -22.54 24.71
C GLY A 545 -7.83 -23.30 23.39
N GLY A 546 -7.08 -22.75 22.41
CA GLY A 546 -6.82 -23.44 21.14
C GLY A 546 -6.06 -24.75 21.33
N GLY A 547 -5.09 -24.75 22.24
CA GLY A 547 -4.31 -25.93 22.61
C GLY A 547 -5.14 -27.07 23.22
N LEU A 548 -6.18 -26.78 24.01
CA LEU A 548 -7.08 -27.79 24.57
C LEU A 548 -7.91 -28.45 23.47
N PHE A 549 -8.54 -27.65 22.60
CA PHE A 549 -9.34 -28.19 21.49
C PHE A 549 -8.48 -29.06 20.57
N TYR A 550 -7.30 -28.57 20.19
CA TYR A 550 -6.38 -29.29 19.33
C TYR A 550 -5.79 -30.55 19.98
N HIS A 551 -5.30 -30.48 21.22
CA HIS A 551 -4.59 -31.61 21.84
C HIS A 551 -5.45 -32.63 22.59
N THR A 552 -6.67 -32.30 22.99
CA THR A 552 -7.52 -33.25 23.74
C THR A 552 -8.87 -33.51 23.09
N ILE A 553 -9.53 -32.49 22.53
CA ILE A 553 -10.89 -32.67 21.98
C ILE A 553 -10.84 -33.35 20.61
N LEU A 554 -9.90 -32.98 19.73
CA LEU A 554 -9.77 -33.58 18.40
C LEU A 554 -9.48 -35.11 18.44
N PRO A 555 -8.51 -35.64 19.23
CA PRO A 555 -8.26 -37.09 19.29
C PRO A 555 -9.38 -37.91 19.95
N LEU A 556 -10.16 -37.30 20.85
CA LEU A 556 -11.25 -37.98 21.57
C LEU A 556 -12.56 -38.02 20.76
N SER A 557 -12.69 -37.15 19.75
CA SER A 557 -13.89 -37.02 18.91
C SER A 557 -13.75 -37.72 17.56
N SER A 558 -12.60 -37.55 16.89
CA SER A 558 -12.31 -38.22 15.63
C SER A 558 -12.14 -39.73 15.86
N ARG A 559 -12.87 -40.55 15.09
CA ARG A 559 -12.79 -42.01 15.11
C ARG A 559 -12.73 -42.53 13.68
N THR A 560 -11.61 -43.12 13.29
CA THR A 560 -11.46 -43.70 11.95
C THR A 560 -12.22 -45.03 11.85
N LYS A 561 -12.87 -45.26 10.72
CA LYS A 561 -13.57 -46.51 10.40
C LYS A 561 -12.73 -47.33 9.44
N ILE A 562 -12.48 -48.59 9.78
CA ILE A 562 -11.84 -49.56 8.89
C ILE A 562 -12.69 -50.84 8.94
N ASN A 563 -13.03 -51.39 7.78
CA ASN A 563 -13.75 -52.68 7.63
C ASN A 563 -15.02 -52.85 8.50
N GLY A 564 -15.78 -51.77 8.70
CA GLY A 564 -17.10 -51.81 9.35
C GLY A 564 -17.10 -51.84 10.88
N SER A 565 -15.95 -52.04 11.53
CA SER A 565 -15.79 -51.91 12.98
C SER A 565 -15.15 -50.57 13.36
N PHE A 566 -15.49 -50.05 14.55
CA PHE A 566 -14.80 -48.92 15.15
C PHE A 566 -13.61 -49.45 15.95
N ALA A 567 -12.39 -49.24 15.46
CA ALA A 567 -11.18 -49.82 16.05
C ALA A 567 -10.21 -48.76 16.59
N ASN A 568 -9.67 -47.89 15.73
CA ASN A 568 -8.50 -47.09 16.08
C ASN A 568 -8.86 -45.71 16.63
N LYS A 569 -8.12 -45.29 17.66
CA LYS A 569 -8.11 -43.93 18.23
C LYS A 569 -6.92 -43.16 17.62
N PRO A 570 -7.10 -42.03 16.94
CA PRO A 570 -5.98 -41.31 16.32
C PRO A 570 -5.11 -40.62 17.38
N LEU A 571 -3.79 -40.63 17.17
CA LEU A 571 -2.80 -39.88 17.96
C LEU A 571 -2.29 -38.67 17.16
N ILE A 572 -1.93 -37.58 17.86
CA ILE A 572 -1.49 -36.32 17.23
C ILE A 572 -0.05 -36.41 16.71
N TYR A 573 0.76 -37.25 17.35
CA TYR A 573 2.12 -37.51 16.95
C TYR A 573 2.24 -39.02 16.64
N PRO A 574 2.45 -39.42 15.37
CA PRO A 574 2.62 -40.81 14.96
C PRO A 574 4.05 -41.30 15.26
N GLY A 575 4.33 -42.57 14.92
CA GLY A 575 5.68 -43.16 14.99
C GLY A 575 5.95 -44.03 16.20
N TYR A 576 5.01 -44.16 17.12
CA TYR A 576 5.13 -45.09 18.26
C TYR A 576 5.13 -46.56 17.81
N ASP A 577 4.50 -46.84 16.67
CA ASP A 577 4.38 -48.15 16.00
C ASP A 577 5.74 -48.77 15.62
N LEU A 578 6.80 -47.94 15.49
CA LEU A 578 8.19 -48.43 15.29
C LEU A 578 8.80 -49.04 16.57
N TYR A 579 8.17 -48.85 17.73
CA TYR A 579 8.68 -49.22 19.05
C TYR A 579 7.76 -50.20 19.79
N PHE A 580 6.44 -50.00 19.72
CA PHE A 580 5.41 -50.86 20.32
C PHE A 580 4.00 -50.50 19.78
N ASP A 581 3.03 -51.40 19.91
CA ASP A 581 1.62 -51.14 19.55
C ASP A 581 1.03 -49.99 20.41
N PRO A 582 0.64 -48.85 19.80
CA PRO A 582 0.10 -47.70 20.52
C PRO A 582 -1.43 -47.72 20.66
N GLN A 583 -2.14 -48.69 20.07
CA GLN A 583 -3.60 -48.87 20.19
C GLN A 583 -3.96 -49.83 21.34
N ALA A 584 -3.03 -50.72 21.72
CA ALA A 584 -3.14 -51.54 22.92
C ALA A 584 -3.33 -50.68 24.19
N SER A 585 -4.24 -51.09 25.07
CA SER A 585 -4.41 -50.45 26.39
C SER A 585 -3.52 -51.16 27.43
N PRO A 586 -2.80 -50.45 28.31
CA PRO A 586 -2.88 -49.01 28.60
C PRO A 586 -1.92 -48.12 27.78
N ALA A 587 -1.24 -48.64 26.75
CA ALA A 587 -0.24 -47.87 26.00
C ALA A 587 -0.84 -46.63 25.33
N TYR A 588 -2.02 -46.73 24.71
CA TYR A 588 -2.75 -45.58 24.17
C TYR A 588 -2.97 -44.50 25.24
N GLU A 589 -3.53 -44.88 26.39
CA GLU A 589 -3.88 -43.95 27.46
C GLU A 589 -2.64 -43.24 28.04
N ILE A 590 -1.50 -43.94 28.10
CA ILE A 590 -0.21 -43.39 28.54
C ILE A 590 0.36 -42.42 27.49
N ILE A 591 0.38 -42.78 26.20
CA ILE A 591 0.87 -41.89 25.13
C ILE A 591 0.01 -40.63 25.06
N PHE A 592 -1.32 -40.76 25.07
CA PHE A 592 -2.25 -39.62 25.04
C PHE A 592 -2.06 -38.70 26.25
N GLY A 593 -1.86 -39.25 27.45
CA GLY A 593 -1.53 -38.47 28.64
C GLY A 593 -0.20 -37.71 28.51
N MET A 594 0.82 -38.33 27.93
CA MET A 594 2.12 -37.69 27.64
C MET A 594 2.02 -36.61 26.55
N HIS A 595 1.18 -36.79 25.53
CA HIS A 595 0.90 -35.77 24.52
C HIS A 595 0.22 -34.54 25.14
N CYS A 596 -0.76 -34.75 26.02
CA CYS A 596 -1.40 -33.68 26.78
C CYS A 596 -0.41 -32.92 27.68
N LEU A 597 0.46 -33.65 28.40
CA LEU A 597 1.50 -33.05 29.25
C LEU A 597 2.52 -32.25 28.42
N SER A 598 2.96 -32.79 27.29
CA SER A 598 3.86 -32.11 26.36
C SER A 598 3.23 -30.82 25.82
N ALA A 599 1.97 -30.87 25.38
CA ALA A 599 1.21 -29.70 24.94
C ALA A 599 1.13 -28.62 26.04
N MET A 600 0.84 -28.99 27.29
CA MET A 600 0.85 -28.05 28.42
C MET A 600 2.22 -27.38 28.61
N ILE A 601 3.33 -28.09 28.44
CA ILE A 601 4.69 -27.53 28.50
C ILE A 601 4.92 -26.54 27.35
N GLN A 602 4.51 -26.88 26.12
CA GLN A 602 4.65 -26.05 24.91
C GLN A 602 3.92 -24.70 25.03
N TYR A 603 2.64 -24.71 25.45
CA TYR A 603 1.87 -23.47 25.67
C TYR A 603 2.39 -22.68 26.88
N SER A 604 2.86 -23.34 27.94
CA SER A 604 3.47 -22.66 29.09
C SER A 604 4.77 -21.93 28.71
N ALA A 605 5.65 -22.57 27.92
CA ALA A 605 6.90 -21.97 27.45
C ALA A 605 6.64 -20.74 26.54
N THR A 606 5.68 -20.83 25.62
CA THR A 606 5.28 -19.68 24.78
C THR A 606 4.68 -18.55 25.62
N THR A 607 3.75 -18.86 26.52
CA THR A 607 3.10 -17.86 27.39
C THR A 607 4.12 -17.17 28.32
N ALA A 608 5.15 -17.89 28.78
CA ALA A 608 6.22 -17.33 29.62
C ALA A 608 6.98 -16.20 28.90
N VAL A 609 7.37 -16.40 27.63
CA VAL A 609 8.05 -15.36 26.83
C VAL A 609 7.15 -14.15 26.65
N CYS A 610 5.88 -14.36 26.28
CA CYS A 610 4.93 -13.26 26.05
C CYS A 610 4.64 -12.47 27.34
N SER A 611 4.58 -13.13 28.50
CA SER A 611 4.43 -12.44 29.79
C SER A 611 5.69 -11.66 30.18
N LEU A 612 6.89 -12.21 29.99
CA LEU A 612 8.15 -11.48 30.21
C LEU A 612 8.21 -10.22 29.33
N ALA A 613 7.92 -10.35 28.03
CA ALA A 613 7.89 -9.23 27.10
C ALA A 613 6.86 -8.16 27.52
N ALA A 614 5.63 -8.55 27.86
CA ALA A 614 4.58 -7.63 28.29
C ALA A 614 4.94 -6.87 29.58
N ASN A 615 5.55 -7.55 30.56
CA ASN A 615 5.97 -6.93 31.82
C ASN A 615 7.15 -5.97 31.64
N PHE A 616 8.19 -6.34 30.87
CA PHE A 616 9.30 -5.43 30.59
C PHE A 616 8.86 -4.20 29.76
N ALA A 617 7.99 -4.39 28.78
CA ALA A 617 7.45 -3.32 27.93
C ALA A 617 6.65 -2.27 28.72
N THR A 618 5.70 -2.75 29.52
CA THR A 618 4.83 -1.89 30.32
C THR A 618 5.57 -1.25 31.50
N HIS A 619 6.59 -1.91 32.06
CA HIS A 619 7.52 -1.27 33.01
C HIS A 619 8.29 -0.13 32.35
N ALA A 620 8.89 -0.36 31.18
CA ALA A 620 9.60 0.69 30.43
C ALA A 620 8.68 1.88 30.12
N ARG A 621 7.46 1.63 29.64
CA ARG A 621 6.41 2.65 29.47
C ARG A 621 6.13 3.43 30.76
N GLY A 622 6.01 2.73 31.89
CA GLY A 622 5.80 3.36 33.20
C GLY A 622 6.94 4.31 33.59
N GLN A 623 8.20 3.91 33.36
CA GLN A 623 9.36 4.79 33.59
C GLN A 623 9.39 5.98 32.60
N VAL A 624 9.04 5.78 31.33
CA VAL A 624 8.90 6.88 30.35
C VAL A 624 7.81 7.88 30.77
N GLN A 625 6.68 7.41 31.31
CA GLN A 625 5.62 8.28 31.83
C GLN A 625 6.09 9.05 33.07
N ILE A 626 6.86 8.44 33.97
CA ILE A 626 7.50 9.13 35.09
C ILE A 626 8.50 10.19 34.60
N LEU A 627 9.31 9.87 33.59
CA LEU A 627 10.25 10.81 32.98
C LEU A 627 9.55 12.04 32.39
N MET A 628 8.40 11.87 31.73
CA MET A 628 7.60 12.98 31.20
C MET A 628 6.99 13.85 32.33
N THR A 629 6.49 13.27 33.41
CA THR A 629 6.03 14.04 34.59
C THR A 629 7.18 14.81 35.24
N LEU A 630 8.38 14.22 35.33
CA LEU A 630 9.56 14.91 35.86
C LEU A 630 10.05 16.06 34.96
N LEU A 631 9.80 16.02 33.65
CA LEU A 631 10.08 17.12 32.72
C LEU A 631 9.10 18.29 32.92
N ASP A 632 7.80 18.01 33.13
CA ASP A 632 6.77 19.02 33.43
C ASP A 632 7.01 19.71 34.80
N ASP A 633 7.28 18.92 35.84
CA ASP A 633 7.64 19.40 37.19
C ASP A 633 8.97 20.18 37.26
N LEU A 634 9.77 20.20 36.18
CA LEU A 634 11.03 20.93 36.11
C LEU A 634 10.85 22.45 36.15
N VAL A 635 9.74 22.96 35.58
CA VAL A 635 9.43 24.40 35.47
C VAL A 635 8.19 24.79 36.27
N ASN A 636 7.17 23.92 36.36
CA ASN A 636 5.94 24.23 37.10
C ASN A 636 6.12 24.28 38.63
N GLY A 637 7.27 23.85 39.16
CA GLY A 637 7.64 23.84 40.57
C GLY A 637 7.84 25.20 41.28
N LYS A 638 7.18 26.29 40.85
CA LYS A 638 7.31 27.67 41.37
C LYS A 638 6.92 27.91 42.84
N LYS A 639 6.79 26.86 43.67
CA LYS A 639 6.52 26.94 45.12
C LYS A 639 7.69 26.53 46.03
N THR A 640 8.79 25.99 45.50
CA THR A 640 10.00 25.69 46.30
C THR A 640 11.16 26.57 45.90
N LYS A 641 11.57 27.49 46.79
CA LYS A 641 12.76 28.32 46.62
C LYS A 641 14.06 27.51 46.57
N ASP A 642 15.02 28.04 45.82
CA ASP A 642 16.48 27.92 45.96
C ASP A 642 17.19 26.54 45.96
N ILE A 643 16.48 25.40 45.96
CA ILE A 643 17.15 24.07 45.88
C ILE A 643 16.95 23.39 44.50
N ASN A 644 17.76 23.89 43.58
CA ASN A 644 18.57 23.09 42.64
C ASN A 644 17.85 22.37 41.48
N VAL A 645 17.44 23.16 40.47
CA VAL A 645 16.98 22.71 39.14
C VAL A 645 18.04 21.85 38.43
N GLU A 646 19.33 22.13 38.60
CA GLU A 646 20.42 21.40 37.95
C GLU A 646 20.51 19.93 38.38
N LYS A 647 20.32 19.64 39.67
CA LYS A 647 20.23 18.29 40.22
C LYS A 647 18.98 17.58 39.71
N ARG A 648 17.85 18.28 39.52
CA ARG A 648 16.64 17.72 38.89
C ARG A 648 16.90 17.36 37.42
N LEU A 649 17.48 18.25 36.63
CA LEU A 649 17.83 17.98 35.22
C LEU A 649 18.89 16.87 35.08
N SER A 650 19.89 16.81 35.97
CA SER A 650 20.87 15.72 36.02
C SER A 650 20.21 14.38 36.38
N PHE A 651 19.24 14.37 37.29
CA PHE A 651 18.44 13.19 37.63
C PHE A 651 17.58 12.73 36.44
N ILE A 652 16.85 13.64 35.79
CA ILE A 652 16.06 13.38 34.57
C ILE A 652 16.92 12.77 33.46
N THR A 653 18.09 13.37 33.19
CA THR A 653 19.02 12.88 32.16
C THR A 653 19.56 11.48 32.48
N LYS A 654 19.93 11.23 33.74
CA LYS A 654 20.36 9.89 34.21
C LYS A 654 19.23 8.87 34.14
N HIS A 655 18.00 9.28 34.45
CA HIS A 655 16.81 8.43 34.36
C HIS A 655 16.50 8.06 32.91
N HIS A 656 16.49 9.03 31.98
CA HIS A 656 16.33 8.77 30.54
C HIS A 656 17.38 7.80 30.00
N VAL A 657 18.65 7.97 30.37
CA VAL A 657 19.74 7.07 29.96
C VAL A 657 19.58 5.67 30.57
N ARG A 658 19.13 5.53 31.83
CA ARG A 658 18.82 4.23 32.44
C ARG A 658 17.69 3.53 31.68
N VAL A 659 16.62 4.25 31.37
CA VAL A 659 15.43 3.72 30.67
C VAL A 659 15.77 3.29 29.23
N LEU A 660 16.54 4.10 28.48
CA LEU A 660 17.07 3.73 27.16
C LEU A 660 17.97 2.48 27.21
N ARG A 661 18.79 2.33 28.26
CA ARG A 661 19.65 1.16 28.44
C ARG A 661 18.82 -0.09 28.74
N PHE A 662 17.83 0.01 29.63
CA PHE A 662 16.90 -1.08 29.94
C PHE A 662 16.17 -1.56 28.69
N THR A 663 15.60 -0.66 27.86
CA THR A 663 14.95 -1.06 26.61
C THR A 663 15.91 -1.66 25.59
N THR A 664 17.15 -1.18 25.52
CA THR A 664 18.21 -1.77 24.68
C THR A 664 18.61 -3.18 25.14
N ASP A 665 18.56 -3.49 26.43
CA ASP A 665 18.83 -4.83 26.95
C ASP A 665 17.61 -5.76 26.80
N VAL A 666 16.38 -5.24 26.88
CA VAL A 666 15.15 -5.97 26.55
C VAL A 666 15.08 -6.31 25.06
N GLU A 667 15.55 -5.44 24.16
CA GLU A 667 15.69 -5.75 22.72
C GLU A 667 16.64 -6.93 22.49
N LYS A 668 17.84 -6.92 23.09
CA LYS A 668 18.81 -8.01 22.97
C LYS A 668 18.28 -9.35 23.49
N ILE A 669 17.46 -9.33 24.53
CA ILE A 669 16.77 -10.51 25.05
C ILE A 669 15.76 -11.01 24.01
N LEU A 670 14.82 -10.16 23.59
CA LEU A 670 13.65 -10.61 22.84
C LEU A 670 13.93 -10.85 21.35
N ARG A 671 14.86 -10.12 20.72
CA ARG A 671 15.02 -10.08 19.25
C ARG A 671 15.19 -11.44 18.58
N GLU A 672 15.90 -12.37 19.23
CA GLU A 672 16.18 -13.70 18.70
C GLU A 672 14.95 -14.60 18.82
N VAL A 673 14.19 -14.49 19.92
CA VAL A 673 12.92 -15.23 20.08
C VAL A 673 11.84 -14.65 19.17
N CYS A 674 11.76 -13.34 19.02
CA CYS A 674 10.77 -12.72 18.14
C CYS A 674 11.07 -13.01 16.66
N LEU A 675 12.32 -13.27 16.27
CA LEU A 675 12.64 -13.81 14.95
C LEU A 675 12.15 -15.25 14.81
N VAL A 676 12.52 -16.14 15.74
CA VAL A 676 12.07 -17.55 15.73
C VAL A 676 10.54 -17.62 15.73
N GLU A 677 9.88 -16.96 16.68
CA GLU A 677 8.42 -16.86 16.79
C GLU A 677 7.78 -16.37 15.49
N LEU A 678 8.28 -15.28 14.88
CA LEU A 678 7.70 -14.74 13.65
C LEU A 678 7.83 -15.74 12.49
N VAL A 679 9.02 -16.33 12.29
CA VAL A 679 9.26 -17.33 11.23
C VAL A 679 8.39 -18.57 11.47
N THR A 680 8.44 -19.17 12.66
CA THR A 680 7.71 -20.40 12.96
C THR A 680 6.20 -20.18 13.01
N ALA A 681 5.72 -19.03 13.50
CA ALA A 681 4.29 -18.73 13.49
C ALA A 681 3.78 -18.49 12.06
N THR A 682 4.57 -17.85 11.17
CA THR A 682 4.15 -17.74 9.76
C THR A 682 4.08 -19.10 9.06
N LEU A 683 5.06 -19.98 9.27
CA LEU A 683 5.01 -21.36 8.76
C LEU A 683 3.80 -22.12 9.31
N MET A 684 3.58 -22.06 10.62
CA MET A 684 2.42 -22.69 11.29
C MET A 684 1.09 -22.14 10.78
N ILE A 685 0.95 -20.84 10.58
CA ILE A 685 -0.29 -20.22 10.10
C ILE A 685 -0.62 -20.72 8.68
N CYS A 686 0.36 -20.75 7.77
CA CYS A 686 0.15 -21.27 6.41
C CYS A 686 -0.13 -22.79 6.41
N LEU A 687 0.52 -23.57 7.28
CA LEU A 687 0.24 -25.01 7.42
C LEU A 687 -1.16 -25.26 8.00
N LEU A 688 -1.59 -24.49 9.00
CA LEU A 688 -2.93 -24.61 9.58
C LEU A 688 -4.02 -24.13 8.62
N GLU A 689 -3.74 -23.17 7.74
CA GLU A 689 -4.63 -22.76 6.65
C GLU A 689 -4.82 -23.89 5.63
N TYR A 690 -3.72 -24.56 5.23
CA TYR A 690 -3.79 -25.77 4.40
C TYR A 690 -4.55 -26.92 5.08
N LEU A 691 -4.25 -27.23 6.35
CA LEU A 691 -4.89 -28.33 7.07
C LEU A 691 -6.36 -28.05 7.42
N PHE A 692 -6.72 -26.78 7.64
CA PHE A 692 -8.12 -26.35 7.71
C PHE A 692 -8.86 -26.65 6.41
N LEU A 693 -8.26 -26.39 5.23
CA LEU A 693 -8.85 -26.73 3.94
C LEU A 693 -9.00 -28.26 3.77
N MET A 694 -7.99 -29.05 4.15
CA MET A 694 -8.06 -30.52 4.05
C MET A 694 -9.16 -31.13 4.93
N GLU A 695 -9.27 -30.75 6.21
CA GLU A 695 -10.32 -31.32 7.09
C GLU A 695 -11.72 -30.72 6.83
N TRP A 696 -11.78 -29.57 6.17
CA TRP A 696 -13.00 -29.04 5.59
C TRP A 696 -13.49 -29.88 4.38
N GLU A 697 -12.61 -30.58 3.68
CA GLU A 697 -12.95 -31.59 2.66
C GLU A 697 -13.56 -32.83 3.32
N ASN A 698 -12.90 -33.36 4.36
CA ASN A 698 -13.37 -34.50 5.16
C ASN A 698 -14.67 -34.24 5.94
N SER A 699 -15.07 -32.96 6.08
CA SER A 699 -16.27 -32.51 6.82
C SER A 699 -16.26 -32.84 8.32
N ASP A 700 -15.09 -33.03 8.96
CA ASP A 700 -15.00 -33.18 10.41
C ASP A 700 -15.13 -31.82 11.11
N ALA A 701 -16.33 -31.54 11.62
CA ALA A 701 -16.64 -30.30 12.34
C ALA A 701 -15.77 -30.05 13.59
N VAL A 702 -15.26 -31.11 14.24
CA VAL A 702 -14.39 -30.97 15.43
C VAL A 702 -12.94 -30.76 15.00
N GLY A 703 -12.51 -31.37 13.90
CA GLY A 703 -11.30 -30.99 13.17
C GLY A 703 -11.29 -29.50 12.85
N ILE A 704 -12.22 -29.06 12.00
CA ILE A 704 -12.40 -27.67 11.54
C ILE A 704 -12.36 -26.67 12.72
N MET A 705 -13.11 -26.92 13.78
CA MET A 705 -13.14 -26.07 14.99
C MET A 705 -11.78 -26.01 15.69
N SER A 706 -11.07 -27.14 15.79
CA SER A 706 -9.78 -27.23 16.48
C SER A 706 -8.66 -26.53 15.72
N TYR A 707 -8.60 -26.70 14.39
CA TYR A 707 -7.65 -25.99 13.53
C TYR A 707 -7.91 -24.46 13.55
N MET A 708 -9.18 -24.02 13.49
CA MET A 708 -9.54 -22.60 13.58
C MET A 708 -9.17 -21.96 14.91
N LEU A 709 -9.43 -22.63 16.04
CA LEU A 709 -9.07 -22.09 17.36
C LEU A 709 -7.54 -22.00 17.55
N LEU A 710 -6.78 -22.93 16.99
CA LEU A 710 -5.32 -22.89 17.00
C LEU A 710 -4.75 -21.78 16.09
N PHE A 711 -5.32 -21.59 14.89
CA PHE A 711 -4.98 -20.46 13.99
C PHE A 711 -5.18 -19.10 14.67
N VAL A 712 -6.31 -18.90 15.35
CA VAL A 712 -6.61 -17.68 16.11
C VAL A 712 -5.60 -17.50 17.25
N ALA A 713 -5.27 -18.57 17.97
CA ALA A 713 -4.31 -18.53 19.09
C ALA A 713 -2.89 -18.13 18.66
N LEU A 714 -2.38 -18.68 17.55
CA LEU A 714 -1.06 -18.34 17.04
C LEU A 714 -1.00 -16.92 16.45
N THR A 715 -2.04 -16.52 15.71
CA THR A 715 -2.16 -15.14 15.18
C THR A 715 -2.18 -14.11 16.32
N PHE A 716 -2.91 -14.40 17.41
CA PHE A 716 -2.94 -13.56 18.60
C PHE A 716 -1.59 -13.49 19.33
N ASN A 717 -0.76 -14.53 19.25
CA ASN A 717 0.59 -14.52 19.82
C ASN A 717 1.52 -13.54 19.11
N VAL A 718 1.50 -13.52 17.77
CA VAL A 718 2.29 -12.58 16.93
C VAL A 718 1.83 -11.13 17.13
N LEU A 719 0.51 -10.91 17.26
CA LEU A 719 -0.08 -9.60 17.58
C LEU A 719 0.54 -8.98 18.84
N ILE A 720 0.78 -9.78 19.89
CA ILE A 720 1.25 -9.26 21.18
C ILE A 720 2.67 -8.72 21.10
N PHE A 721 3.60 -9.39 20.40
CA PHE A 721 4.97 -8.88 20.24
C PHE A 721 5.01 -7.58 19.43
N CYS A 722 4.21 -7.48 18.37
CA CYS A 722 4.11 -6.26 17.58
C CYS A 722 3.44 -5.13 18.36
N TYR A 723 2.35 -5.43 19.09
CA TYR A 723 1.67 -4.50 20.00
C TYR A 723 2.62 -3.92 21.05
N ILE A 724 3.50 -4.76 21.59
CA ILE A 724 4.55 -4.39 22.53
C ILE A 724 5.60 -3.47 21.89
N GLY A 725 6.15 -3.81 20.73
CA GLY A 725 7.23 -3.04 20.12
C GLY A 725 6.79 -1.63 19.67
N GLU A 726 5.56 -1.46 19.17
CA GLU A 726 4.99 -0.13 18.90
C GLU A 726 4.77 0.68 20.18
N LEU A 727 4.42 0.02 21.29
CA LEU A 727 4.24 0.68 22.59
C LEU A 727 5.57 1.21 23.18
N PHE A 728 6.73 0.75 22.70
CA PHE A 728 8.00 1.46 22.90
C PHE A 728 8.02 2.72 22.01
N VAL A 729 7.88 2.57 20.69
CA VAL A 729 8.02 3.66 19.72
C VAL A 729 7.10 4.85 20.03
N GLU A 730 5.82 4.57 20.29
CA GLU A 730 4.79 5.59 20.55
C GLU A 730 5.08 6.40 21.83
N GLU A 731 5.53 5.75 22.90
CA GLU A 731 5.73 6.42 24.20
C GLU A 731 7.08 7.13 24.28
N PHE A 732 8.15 6.57 23.68
CA PHE A 732 9.43 7.27 23.60
C PHE A 732 9.38 8.49 22.68
N GLY A 733 8.59 8.45 21.60
CA GLY A 733 8.37 9.60 20.72
C GLY A 733 7.67 10.79 21.40
N LYS A 734 6.96 10.56 22.52
CA LYS A 734 6.33 11.64 23.32
C LYS A 734 7.35 12.41 24.18
N ILE A 735 8.50 11.82 24.50
CA ILE A 735 9.54 12.45 25.32
C ILE A 735 10.09 13.71 24.63
N SER A 736 10.27 13.70 23.30
CA SER A 736 10.74 14.89 22.56
C SER A 736 9.74 16.04 22.59
N SER A 737 8.43 15.76 22.60
CA SER A 737 7.38 16.79 22.74
C SER A 737 7.34 17.32 24.18
N ALA A 738 7.32 16.43 25.17
CA ALA A 738 7.33 16.81 26.59
C ALA A 738 8.58 17.63 26.97
N ALA A 739 9.74 17.34 26.38
CA ALA A 739 10.97 18.11 26.57
C ALA A 739 10.96 19.47 25.84
N TYR A 740 10.17 19.64 24.77
CA TYR A 740 9.99 20.91 24.06
C TYR A 740 8.96 21.84 24.74
N GLU A 741 7.97 21.26 25.42
CA GLU A 741 6.93 21.98 26.17
C GLU A 741 7.44 22.60 27.49
N VAL A 742 8.64 22.20 27.95
CA VAL A 742 9.41 22.90 29.00
C VAL A 742 9.75 24.32 28.54
N ASN A 743 9.72 25.32 29.43
CA ASN A 743 10.30 26.65 29.19
C ASN A 743 11.84 26.58 29.08
N TRP A 744 12.38 25.97 28.03
CA TRP A 744 13.82 25.77 27.83
C TRP A 744 14.59 27.10 27.66
N TYR A 745 13.89 28.17 27.30
CA TYR A 745 14.41 29.54 27.23
C TYR A 745 14.61 30.20 28.62
N ASP A 746 13.99 29.66 29.69
CA ASP A 746 14.23 30.09 31.07
C ASP A 746 15.47 29.37 31.70
N LEU A 747 16.11 28.44 30.96
CA LEU A 747 17.29 27.68 31.43
C LEU A 747 18.61 28.33 30.99
N PRO A 748 19.71 28.17 31.76
CA PRO A 748 21.05 28.56 31.32
C PRO A 748 21.41 27.86 30.00
N GLY A 749 22.03 28.60 29.05
CA GLY A 749 22.29 28.08 27.70
C GLY A 749 23.09 26.78 27.64
N HIS A 750 24.03 26.56 28.57
CA HIS A 750 24.79 25.31 28.67
C HIS A 750 23.96 24.11 29.20
N LYS A 751 22.73 24.35 29.69
CA LYS A 751 21.75 23.35 30.16
C LYS A 751 20.58 23.14 29.21
N ALA A 752 20.28 24.10 28.34
CA ALA A 752 19.46 23.83 27.15
C ALA A 752 20.05 22.68 26.31
N VAL A 753 21.38 22.52 26.29
CA VAL A 753 22.07 21.40 25.63
C VAL A 753 21.68 20.03 26.20
N ASP A 754 21.55 19.88 27.52
CA ASP A 754 21.10 18.62 28.14
C ASP A 754 19.67 18.26 27.66
N LEU A 755 18.80 19.27 27.53
CA LEU A 755 17.42 19.12 27.06
C LEU A 755 17.34 18.80 25.55
N ILE A 756 18.15 19.49 24.73
CA ILE A 756 18.31 19.23 23.29
C ILE A 756 18.84 17.80 23.07
N MET A 757 19.79 17.34 23.89
CA MET A 757 20.30 15.96 23.83
C MET A 757 19.27 14.91 24.26
N ILE A 758 18.33 15.25 25.14
CA ILE A 758 17.13 14.42 25.39
C ILE A 758 16.28 14.38 24.12
N MET A 759 15.86 15.54 23.59
CA MET A 759 15.01 15.62 22.39
C MET A 759 15.59 14.88 21.17
N MET A 760 16.86 15.10 20.85
CA MET A 760 17.56 14.46 19.72
C MET A 760 17.68 12.94 19.90
N LYS A 761 17.81 12.44 21.13
CA LYS A 761 17.82 10.98 21.40
C LYS A 761 16.42 10.38 21.37
N SER A 762 15.41 11.11 21.85
CA SER A 762 14.00 10.68 21.76
C SER A 762 13.45 10.68 20.33
N TYR A 763 14.06 11.46 19.43
CA TYR A 763 13.76 11.43 17.98
C TYR A 763 14.14 10.09 17.31
N TYR A 764 14.99 9.28 17.95
CA TYR A 764 15.33 7.92 17.55
C TYR A 764 14.88 6.94 18.64
N PRO A 765 13.56 6.69 18.79
CA PRO A 765 13.04 5.85 19.86
C PRO A 765 13.57 4.41 19.76
N PRO A 766 13.86 3.74 20.89
CA PRO A 766 14.34 2.36 20.91
C PRO A 766 13.26 1.43 20.37
N LYS A 767 13.52 0.84 19.20
CA LYS A 767 12.62 -0.13 18.56
C LYS A 767 12.92 -1.54 19.05
N LEU A 768 11.89 -2.34 19.23
CA LEU A 768 12.03 -3.80 19.32
C LEU A 768 12.22 -4.35 17.89
N THR A 769 13.13 -5.29 17.67
CA THR A 769 13.37 -5.88 16.33
C THR A 769 13.22 -7.40 16.37
N ALA A 770 12.83 -8.02 15.26
CA ALA A 770 12.96 -9.46 15.06
C ALA A 770 14.32 -9.73 14.39
N GLY A 771 15.32 -10.10 15.18
CA GLY A 771 16.68 -10.40 14.72
C GLY A 771 17.39 -9.30 13.92
N LYS A 772 16.96 -8.03 14.04
CA LYS A 772 17.27 -6.90 13.13
C LYS A 772 16.76 -7.02 11.68
N PHE A 773 16.07 -8.08 11.27
CA PHE A 773 15.47 -8.21 9.94
C PHE A 773 14.30 -7.24 9.74
N CYS A 774 13.47 -7.05 10.76
CA CYS A 774 12.39 -6.06 10.76
C CYS A 774 12.15 -5.47 12.16
N ASP A 775 11.71 -4.22 12.20
CA ASP A 775 11.14 -3.61 13.40
C ASP A 775 9.85 -4.35 13.79
N LEU A 776 9.60 -4.59 15.08
CA LEU A 776 8.33 -5.11 15.59
C LEU A 776 7.38 -3.94 15.86
N SER A 777 6.80 -3.41 14.79
CA SER A 777 5.78 -2.36 14.79
C SER A 777 4.42 -2.96 14.40
N LEU A 778 3.31 -2.22 14.50
CA LEU A 778 2.05 -2.67 13.84
C LEU A 778 1.92 -2.22 12.39
N ASN A 779 2.94 -1.58 11.81
CA ASN A 779 3.14 -1.64 10.36
C ASN A 779 3.63 -3.03 9.95
N THR A 780 4.50 -3.64 10.77
CA THR A 780 4.97 -5.03 10.61
C THR A 780 3.90 -6.05 11.00
N PHE A 781 3.05 -5.74 11.99
CA PHE A 781 1.82 -6.51 12.19
C PHE A 781 0.92 -6.38 10.97
N SER A 782 0.51 -5.16 10.57
CA SER A 782 -0.48 -4.88 9.50
C SER A 782 -0.12 -5.32 8.08
N ALA A 783 1.07 -5.91 7.89
CA ALA A 783 1.32 -6.94 6.87
C ALA A 783 0.50 -8.25 7.09
N SER A 784 -0.39 -8.26 8.08
CA SER A 784 -1.48 -9.18 8.44
C SER A 784 -2.43 -8.40 9.37
N PRO A 785 -3.76 -8.47 9.22
CA PRO A 785 -4.58 -7.26 9.34
C PRO A 785 -4.81 -6.67 10.76
N LEU A 786 -4.86 -5.32 10.83
CA LEU A 786 -5.56 -4.45 11.82
C LEU A 786 -4.90 -4.13 13.21
N ARG A 787 -4.61 -2.84 13.50
CA ARG A 787 -4.60 -2.24 14.87
C ARG A 787 -5.47 -0.97 15.06
N PHE A 788 -6.36 -0.98 16.08
CA PHE A 788 -7.07 0.19 16.63
C PHE A 788 -7.48 0.06 18.11
N ALA A 789 -7.98 1.11 18.79
CA ALA A 789 -8.22 2.51 18.38
C ALA A 789 -7.99 3.48 19.56
N SER A 790 -7.88 4.79 19.23
CA SER A 790 -8.32 5.97 20.02
C SER A 790 -7.77 6.13 21.47
N ASP A 791 -7.86 7.30 22.11
CA ASP A 791 -9.09 7.99 22.51
C ASP A 791 -9.07 9.53 22.40
N SER A 792 -10.24 10.14 22.60
CA SER A 792 -10.47 11.58 22.39
C SER A 792 -11.02 12.31 23.61
N MET A 793 -10.56 13.53 23.84
CA MET A 793 -11.25 14.63 24.54
C MET A 793 -10.48 15.93 24.24
N ARG A 794 -11.06 17.13 24.19
CA ARG A 794 -12.47 17.57 24.19
C ARG A 794 -12.52 18.98 23.58
N ASP A 795 -13.68 19.42 23.06
CA ASP A 795 -14.51 20.50 23.65
C ASP A 795 -15.38 21.33 22.70
N ARG A 796 -16.37 21.99 23.31
CA ARG A 796 -17.29 22.95 22.69
C ARG A 796 -16.77 24.37 22.91
N PHE A 797 -17.02 25.27 21.95
CA PHE A 797 -17.68 26.54 22.26
C PHE A 797 -18.28 27.19 21.00
N GLN A 798 -19.42 27.86 21.16
CA GLN A 798 -19.92 28.84 20.21
C GLN A 798 -19.41 30.23 20.62
N LEU A 799 -19.11 31.09 19.64
CA LEU A 799 -19.35 32.52 19.81
C LEU A 799 -19.74 33.14 18.47
N ALA A 800 -20.80 33.94 18.47
CA ALA A 800 -21.31 34.58 17.27
C ALA A 800 -20.52 35.86 16.95
N GLY A 801 -20.15 36.06 15.68
CA GLY A 801 -19.54 37.29 15.20
C GLY A 801 -20.14 37.67 13.83
N ARG A 802 -21.09 38.61 13.82
CA ARG A 802 -21.69 39.10 12.58
C ARG A 802 -20.65 39.84 11.73
N THR A 803 -20.57 39.52 10.45
CA THR A 803 -20.01 40.41 9.41
C THR A 803 -20.78 40.17 8.11
N LEU A 804 -21.12 41.25 7.40
CA LEU A 804 -21.91 41.19 6.17
C LEU A 804 -21.19 40.36 5.09
N LYS A 805 -21.97 39.55 4.36
CA LYS A 805 -21.58 39.01 3.05
C LYS A 805 -22.78 39.08 2.11
N MET A 806 -22.52 39.52 0.87
CA MET A 806 -23.47 39.38 -0.23
C MET A 806 -23.53 37.90 -0.65
N TYR A 807 -24.71 37.43 -1.06
CA TYR A 807 -24.97 36.02 -1.35
C TYR A 807 -24.61 35.63 -2.79
N ASN A 808 -24.22 34.38 -3.00
CA ASN A 808 -24.13 33.79 -4.35
C ASN A 808 -25.54 33.70 -4.96
N VAL A 809 -25.82 34.48 -6.01
CA VAL A 809 -27.12 34.46 -6.72
C VAL A 809 -27.45 33.08 -7.31
N HIS A 810 -26.43 32.29 -7.68
CA HIS A 810 -26.59 31.00 -8.35
C HIS A 810 -26.47 29.77 -7.44
N HIS A 811 -26.35 29.94 -6.11
CA HIS A 811 -26.08 28.85 -5.16
C HIS A 811 -27.00 27.62 -5.31
N LYS A 812 -28.29 27.82 -5.60
CA LYS A 812 -29.26 26.72 -5.78
C LYS A 812 -28.93 25.81 -6.97
N ASN A 813 -28.34 26.37 -8.03
CA ASN A 813 -27.90 25.62 -9.20
C ASN A 813 -26.52 24.98 -8.96
N ASP A 814 -25.60 25.68 -8.30
CA ASP A 814 -24.25 25.18 -8.00
C ASP A 814 -24.29 23.99 -7.02
N ILE A 815 -25.10 24.08 -5.95
CA ILE A 815 -25.35 22.98 -5.00
C ILE A 815 -25.99 21.79 -5.72
N ARG A 816 -27.02 22.04 -6.55
CA ARG A 816 -27.69 20.99 -7.34
C ARG A 816 -26.72 20.28 -8.29
N TYR A 817 -25.85 21.03 -8.97
CA TYR A 817 -24.83 20.49 -9.87
C TYR A 817 -23.75 19.69 -9.13
N THR A 818 -23.35 20.15 -7.94
CA THR A 818 -22.38 19.45 -7.07
C THR A 818 -22.93 18.13 -6.57
N MET A 819 -24.14 18.14 -6.01
CA MET A 819 -24.75 16.96 -5.39
C MET A 819 -25.46 16.02 -6.38
N GLN A 820 -25.50 16.35 -7.69
CA GLN A 820 -26.29 15.61 -8.69
C GLN A 820 -26.02 14.10 -8.70
N LEU A 821 -24.74 13.70 -8.82
CA LEU A 821 -24.36 12.28 -8.90
C LEU A 821 -24.62 11.57 -7.56
N CYS A 822 -24.25 12.20 -6.44
CA CYS A 822 -24.50 11.68 -5.10
C CYS A 822 -26.00 11.45 -4.86
N ARG A 823 -26.88 12.36 -5.32
CA ARG A 823 -28.34 12.19 -5.27
C ARG A 823 -28.83 11.06 -6.19
N TRP A 824 -28.28 10.94 -7.40
CA TRP A 824 -28.62 9.85 -8.33
C TRP A 824 -28.23 8.47 -7.80
N VAL A 825 -27.21 8.38 -6.94
CA VAL A 825 -26.75 7.11 -6.36
C VAL A 825 -27.41 6.81 -5.01
N LEU A 826 -27.58 7.81 -4.14
CA LEU A 826 -28.21 7.64 -2.82
C LEU A 826 -29.75 7.59 -2.85
N LYS A 827 -30.43 8.14 -3.86
CA LYS A 827 -31.91 8.15 -3.89
C LYS A 827 -32.52 6.79 -4.23
N PRO A 828 -32.02 5.99 -5.21
CA PRO A 828 -32.54 4.65 -5.48
C PRO A 828 -32.49 3.73 -4.25
N ILE A 829 -31.39 3.74 -3.50
CA ILE A 829 -31.23 2.96 -2.26
C ILE A 829 -31.91 3.58 -1.03
N GLY A 830 -32.79 4.57 -1.20
CA GLY A 830 -33.54 5.21 -0.10
C GLY A 830 -32.73 6.08 0.88
N MET A 831 -31.39 6.09 0.80
CA MET A 831 -30.50 6.75 1.78
C MET A 831 -30.37 8.27 1.61
N TRP A 832 -30.77 8.84 0.47
CA TRP A 832 -30.66 10.28 0.21
C TRP A 832 -31.40 11.14 1.23
N HIS A 833 -32.67 10.83 1.54
CA HIS A 833 -33.51 11.69 2.38
C HIS A 833 -33.14 11.65 3.88
N PRO A 834 -32.79 10.51 4.50
CA PRO A 834 -32.19 10.46 5.84
C PRO A 834 -30.93 11.33 5.98
N ILE A 835 -30.10 11.40 4.93
CA ILE A 835 -28.85 12.17 4.93
C ILE A 835 -29.12 13.66 4.65
N TYR A 836 -30.00 14.00 3.70
CA TYR A 836 -30.20 15.36 3.19
C TYR A 836 -31.15 16.23 4.04
N GLY A 837 -31.99 15.63 4.89
CA GLY A 837 -32.67 16.34 5.99
C GLY A 837 -33.89 17.22 5.65
N HIS A 838 -34.14 17.57 4.38
CA HIS A 838 -35.31 18.37 3.97
C HIS A 838 -36.25 17.71 2.91
N PRO A 839 -36.96 16.59 3.22
CA PRO A 839 -37.92 15.98 2.31
C PRO A 839 -39.37 16.39 2.62
N SER A 840 -40.24 16.33 1.60
CA SER A 840 -41.71 16.32 1.81
C SER A 840 -42.16 15.05 2.55
N GLN A 841 -43.38 15.01 3.12
CA GLN A 841 -43.88 13.80 3.77
C GLN A 841 -43.89 12.59 2.82
N ASN A 842 -44.33 12.79 1.58
CA ASN A 842 -44.35 11.76 0.54
C ASN A 842 -42.92 11.26 0.21
N GLU A 843 -41.92 12.16 0.12
CA GLU A 843 -40.53 11.74 -0.09
C GLU A 843 -39.96 10.98 1.12
N LYS A 844 -40.35 11.32 2.37
CA LYS A 844 -39.97 10.52 3.56
C LYS A 844 -40.55 9.11 3.48
N PHE A 845 -41.84 8.99 3.17
CA PHE A 845 -42.55 7.72 3.07
C PHE A 845 -41.94 6.81 1.97
N ILE A 846 -41.70 7.36 0.79
CA ILE A 846 -41.00 6.67 -0.30
C ILE A 846 -39.59 6.24 0.12
N SER A 847 -38.83 7.09 0.84
CA SER A 847 -37.51 6.69 1.35
C SER A 847 -37.58 5.53 2.33
N ILE A 848 -38.58 5.50 3.24
CA ILE A 848 -38.75 4.40 4.19
C ILE A 848 -39.09 3.10 3.47
N ILE A 849 -39.99 3.13 2.48
CA ILE A 849 -40.32 1.96 1.65
C ILE A 849 -39.08 1.47 0.89
N LEU A 850 -38.34 2.36 0.22
CA LEU A 850 -37.08 2.01 -0.45
C LEU A 850 -36.05 1.42 0.51
N ILE A 851 -35.96 1.94 1.75
CA ILE A 851 -35.02 1.44 2.75
C ILE A 851 -35.37 0.00 3.14
N ILE A 852 -36.64 -0.28 3.38
CA ILE A 852 -37.16 -1.61 3.73
C ILE A 852 -36.93 -2.59 2.58
N MET A 853 -37.29 -2.22 1.34
CA MET A 853 -37.12 -3.09 0.16
C MET A 853 -35.66 -3.37 -0.17
N CYS A 854 -34.76 -2.39 -0.04
CA CYS A 854 -33.33 -2.62 -0.27
C CYS A 854 -32.74 -3.51 0.84
N PHE A 855 -33.15 -3.33 2.09
CA PHE A 855 -32.69 -4.18 3.20
C PHE A 855 -33.21 -5.62 3.06
N SER A 856 -34.48 -5.82 2.70
CA SER A 856 -35.03 -7.16 2.48
C SER A 856 -34.38 -7.86 1.28
N ALA A 857 -34.09 -7.14 0.19
CA ALA A 857 -33.36 -7.69 -0.95
C ALA A 857 -31.92 -8.12 -0.58
N LEU A 858 -31.19 -7.30 0.19
CA LEU A 858 -29.86 -7.65 0.71
C LEU A 858 -29.91 -8.90 1.59
N CYS A 859 -30.88 -9.00 2.51
CA CYS A 859 -31.04 -10.16 3.39
C CYS A 859 -31.52 -11.43 2.64
N PHE A 860 -32.37 -11.28 1.62
CA PHE A 860 -32.88 -12.39 0.79
C PHE A 860 -31.80 -13.04 -0.09
N VAL A 861 -30.69 -12.34 -0.36
CA VAL A 861 -29.48 -12.94 -0.96
C VAL A 861 -28.51 -13.42 0.11
N LEU A 862 -28.21 -12.59 1.11
CA LEU A 862 -27.19 -12.89 2.13
C LEU A 862 -27.52 -14.13 2.97
N ILE A 863 -28.78 -14.30 3.40
CA ILE A 863 -29.15 -15.38 4.33
C ILE A 863 -29.13 -16.75 3.63
N PRO A 864 -29.79 -16.97 2.47
CA PRO A 864 -29.74 -18.27 1.79
C PRO A 864 -28.33 -18.60 1.28
N ALA A 865 -27.62 -17.64 0.67
CA ALA A 865 -26.28 -17.89 0.13
C ALA A 865 -25.24 -18.12 1.24
N GLY A 866 -25.32 -17.38 2.35
CA GLY A 866 -24.48 -17.59 3.52
C GLY A 866 -24.75 -18.95 4.17
N PHE A 867 -26.02 -19.33 4.35
CA PHE A 867 -26.39 -20.64 4.88
C PHE A 867 -25.92 -21.78 3.96
N TYR A 868 -26.11 -21.66 2.65
CA TYR A 868 -25.67 -22.66 1.68
C TYR A 868 -24.16 -22.84 1.69
N THR A 869 -23.40 -21.73 1.61
CA THR A 869 -21.93 -21.75 1.54
C THR A 869 -21.29 -22.29 2.82
N LEU A 870 -21.88 -22.02 3.99
CA LEU A 870 -21.36 -22.47 5.28
C LEU A 870 -21.80 -23.90 5.65
N PHE A 871 -23.04 -24.30 5.35
CA PHE A 871 -23.64 -25.52 5.91
C PHE A 871 -24.14 -26.57 4.89
N ARG A 872 -24.45 -26.21 3.64
CA ARG A 872 -25.09 -27.12 2.67
C ARG A 872 -24.15 -27.61 1.57
N GLU A 873 -23.36 -26.71 0.99
CA GLU A 873 -22.35 -27.08 0.00
C GLU A 873 -21.29 -28.01 0.63
N LYS A 874 -20.67 -28.84 -0.20
CA LYS A 874 -19.56 -29.72 0.19
C LYS A 874 -18.31 -29.52 -0.65
N ASP A 875 -18.44 -29.18 -1.93
CA ASP A 875 -17.28 -28.93 -2.79
C ASP A 875 -16.50 -27.68 -2.34
N ILE A 876 -15.21 -27.83 -2.03
CA ILE A 876 -14.32 -26.74 -1.63
C ILE A 876 -14.20 -25.68 -2.72
N ASN A 877 -14.05 -26.08 -3.98
CA ASN A 877 -13.86 -25.17 -5.10
C ASN A 877 -15.11 -24.30 -5.28
N ILE A 878 -16.30 -24.89 -5.13
CA ILE A 878 -17.57 -24.14 -5.19
C ILE A 878 -17.70 -23.23 -3.96
N LYS A 879 -17.41 -23.71 -2.74
CA LYS A 879 -17.43 -22.86 -1.53
C LYS A 879 -16.48 -21.67 -1.62
N VAL A 880 -15.24 -21.88 -2.03
CA VAL A 880 -14.23 -20.81 -2.16
C VAL A 880 -14.65 -19.82 -3.26
N LYS A 881 -15.25 -20.29 -4.38
CA LYS A 881 -15.88 -19.44 -5.40
C LYS A 881 -17.08 -18.63 -4.89
N LEU A 882 -17.85 -19.15 -3.93
CA LEU A 882 -18.97 -18.44 -3.30
C LEU A 882 -18.55 -17.48 -2.17
N PHE A 883 -17.42 -17.75 -1.50
CA PHE A 883 -16.98 -16.97 -0.34
C PHE A 883 -16.71 -15.49 -0.67
N GLY A 884 -16.11 -15.19 -1.83
CA GLY A 884 -15.92 -13.81 -2.30
C GLY A 884 -17.23 -13.05 -2.53
N PRO A 885 -18.13 -13.57 -3.40
CA PRO A 885 -19.48 -13.02 -3.60
C PRO A 885 -20.32 -12.85 -2.32
N VAL A 886 -20.24 -13.79 -1.37
CA VAL A 886 -20.94 -13.71 -0.08
C VAL A 886 -20.28 -12.70 0.88
N GLY A 887 -18.95 -12.64 0.94
CA GLY A 887 -18.22 -11.63 1.72
C GLY A 887 -18.44 -10.20 1.21
N PHE A 888 -18.49 -10.02 -0.11
CA PHE A 888 -18.88 -8.75 -0.74
C PHE A 888 -20.34 -8.38 -0.45
N CYS A 889 -21.26 -9.35 -0.46
CA CYS A 889 -22.65 -9.16 -0.04
C CYS A 889 -22.74 -8.67 1.41
N LEU A 890 -22.11 -9.39 2.35
CA LEU A 890 -22.08 -9.07 3.78
C LEU A 890 -21.55 -7.64 4.00
N THR A 891 -20.44 -7.32 3.34
CA THR A 891 -19.82 -5.99 3.34
C THR A 891 -20.76 -4.88 2.91
N ASN A 892 -21.47 -5.05 1.80
CA ASN A 892 -22.40 -4.01 1.32
C ASN A 892 -23.59 -3.84 2.26
N THR A 893 -24.08 -4.90 2.89
CA THR A 893 -25.09 -4.81 3.96
C THR A 893 -24.56 -4.01 5.16
N ILE A 894 -23.31 -4.21 5.58
CA ILE A 894 -22.67 -3.39 6.63
C ILE A 894 -22.55 -1.92 6.21
N LYS A 895 -22.06 -1.61 5.00
CA LYS A 895 -22.00 -0.23 4.46
C LYS A 895 -23.37 0.44 4.48
N TYR A 896 -24.40 -0.29 4.09
CA TYR A 896 -25.78 0.18 4.02
C TYR A 896 -26.36 0.51 5.40
N CYS A 897 -26.21 -0.40 6.37
CA CYS A 897 -26.55 -0.13 7.77
C CYS A 897 -25.77 1.06 8.35
N TYR A 898 -24.49 1.20 7.99
CA TYR A 898 -23.64 2.32 8.43
C TYR A 898 -24.11 3.67 7.87
N PHE A 899 -24.51 3.74 6.60
CA PHE A 899 -25.13 4.96 6.04
C PHE A 899 -26.39 5.37 6.80
N GLY A 900 -27.17 4.41 7.32
CA GLY A 900 -28.31 4.68 8.19
C GLY A 900 -27.88 5.21 9.56
N ALA A 901 -27.05 4.45 10.27
CA ALA A 901 -26.58 4.77 11.62
C ALA A 901 -25.83 6.12 11.70
N ARG A 902 -25.09 6.50 10.64
CA ARG A 902 -24.36 7.77 10.54
C ARG A 902 -25.05 8.83 9.67
N ALA A 903 -26.30 8.62 9.23
CA ALA A 903 -26.99 9.53 8.29
C ALA A 903 -26.92 11.00 8.72
N ALA A 904 -27.16 11.28 10.00
CA ALA A 904 -27.09 12.62 10.58
C ALA A 904 -25.68 13.25 10.55
N ALA A 905 -24.61 12.46 10.48
CA ALA A 905 -23.22 12.93 10.40
C ALA A 905 -22.82 13.25 8.95
N PHE A 906 -23.18 12.39 7.99
CA PHE A 906 -23.13 12.73 6.56
C PHE A 906 -23.93 14.02 6.26
N GLY A 907 -25.12 14.15 6.86
CA GLY A 907 -25.96 15.34 6.76
C GLY A 907 -25.39 16.60 7.42
N ARG A 908 -24.43 16.50 8.37
CA ARG A 908 -23.66 17.66 8.84
C ARG A 908 -22.64 18.10 7.80
N CYS A 909 -21.92 17.15 7.19
CA CYS A 909 -20.92 17.43 6.17
C CYS A 909 -21.54 18.03 4.90
N ILE A 910 -22.67 17.50 4.44
CA ILE A 910 -23.42 18.06 3.31
C ILE A 910 -23.90 19.49 3.58
N ARG A 911 -24.45 19.79 4.77
CA ARG A 911 -24.86 21.16 5.11
C ARG A 911 -23.68 22.14 5.15
N HIS A 912 -22.50 21.70 5.61
CA HIS A 912 -21.29 22.52 5.54
C HIS A 912 -20.92 22.89 4.10
N VAL A 913 -21.00 21.91 3.17
CA VAL A 913 -20.79 22.13 1.74
C VAL A 913 -21.81 23.14 1.19
N GLU A 914 -23.10 23.02 1.54
CA GLU A 914 -24.11 23.99 1.10
C GLU A 914 -23.88 25.39 1.65
N ASP A 915 -23.56 25.53 2.94
CA ASP A 915 -23.34 26.82 3.57
C ASP A 915 -22.15 27.55 2.95
N ASP A 916 -21.09 26.83 2.55
CA ASP A 916 -20.00 27.39 1.77
C ASP A 916 -20.49 27.87 0.39
N TRP A 917 -21.25 27.05 -0.36
CA TRP A 917 -21.77 27.42 -1.68
C TRP A 917 -22.72 28.63 -1.70
N ARG A 918 -23.43 28.88 -0.59
CA ARG A 918 -24.25 30.10 -0.38
C ARG A 918 -23.40 31.36 -0.21
N ILE A 919 -22.15 31.21 0.25
CA ILE A 919 -21.24 32.27 0.72
C ILE A 919 -20.10 32.60 -0.28
N VAL A 920 -19.82 31.70 -1.24
CA VAL A 920 -18.80 31.86 -2.29
C VAL A 920 -19.12 33.05 -3.24
N GLN A 921 -18.09 33.78 -3.69
CA GLN A 921 -18.21 34.96 -4.57
C GLN A 921 -17.95 34.59 -6.04
N HIS A 922 -18.20 35.50 -6.99
CA HIS A 922 -18.14 35.18 -8.42
C HIS A 922 -16.76 34.64 -8.87
N GLN A 923 -15.65 35.29 -8.53
CA GLN A 923 -14.32 34.78 -8.88
C GLN A 923 -13.98 33.44 -8.19
N THR A 924 -14.42 33.24 -6.94
CA THR A 924 -14.14 32.01 -6.19
C THR A 924 -15.06 30.84 -6.58
N ARG A 925 -16.19 31.11 -7.24
CA ARG A 925 -17.13 30.12 -7.78
C ARG A 925 -16.51 29.24 -8.85
N GLU A 926 -15.74 29.80 -9.78
CA GLU A 926 -15.13 29.04 -10.88
C GLU A 926 -14.12 27.99 -10.38
N ILE A 927 -13.40 28.32 -9.32
CA ILE A 927 -12.43 27.44 -8.65
C ILE A 927 -13.14 26.25 -8.00
N MET A 928 -14.23 26.51 -7.28
CA MET A 928 -15.06 25.46 -6.70
C MET A 928 -15.66 24.54 -7.78
N LEU A 929 -16.21 25.11 -8.86
CA LEU A 929 -16.75 24.34 -9.99
C LEU A 929 -15.66 23.46 -10.65
N LYS A 930 -14.45 23.98 -10.82
CA LYS A 930 -13.30 23.24 -11.37
C LYS A 930 -12.94 22.01 -10.51
N LYS A 931 -13.03 22.09 -9.17
CA LYS A 931 -12.84 20.94 -8.29
C LYS A 931 -14.01 19.96 -8.33
N VAL A 932 -15.25 20.46 -8.39
CA VAL A 932 -16.45 19.62 -8.54
C VAL A 932 -16.38 18.78 -9.82
N VAL A 933 -15.85 19.31 -10.93
CA VAL A 933 -15.61 18.52 -12.15
C VAL A 933 -14.63 17.35 -11.92
N ILE A 934 -13.62 17.51 -11.06
CA ILE A 934 -12.71 16.41 -10.67
C ILE A 934 -13.48 15.38 -9.84
N GLY A 935 -14.20 15.81 -8.80
CA GLY A 935 -14.98 14.91 -7.94
C GLY A 935 -16.02 14.10 -8.72
N ARG A 936 -16.74 14.76 -9.64
CA ARG A 936 -17.69 14.10 -10.54
C ARG A 936 -17.01 13.08 -11.46
N ARG A 937 -15.82 13.37 -12.01
CA ARG A 937 -15.08 12.40 -12.84
C ARG A 937 -14.67 11.17 -12.04
N LEU A 938 -14.22 11.32 -10.81
CA LEU A 938 -13.88 10.19 -9.93
C LEU A 938 -15.12 9.33 -9.63
N THR A 939 -16.26 9.94 -9.27
CA THR A 939 -17.53 9.22 -9.09
C THR A 939 -17.96 8.48 -10.36
N THR A 940 -17.85 9.12 -11.54
CA THR A 940 -18.24 8.49 -12.81
C THR A 940 -17.31 7.33 -13.19
N LEU A 941 -16.00 7.44 -12.95
CA LEU A 941 -15.06 6.33 -13.18
C LEU A 941 -15.35 5.14 -12.25
N CYS A 942 -15.56 5.41 -10.96
CA CYS A 942 -15.96 4.39 -9.97
C CYS A 942 -17.23 3.65 -10.42
N ALA A 943 -18.27 4.40 -10.84
CA ALA A 943 -19.50 3.81 -11.36
C ALA A 943 -19.26 2.97 -12.62
N ILE A 944 -18.48 3.46 -13.61
CA ILE A 944 -18.22 2.71 -14.85
C ILE A 944 -17.55 1.37 -14.55
N PHE A 945 -16.50 1.35 -13.73
CA PHE A 945 -15.79 0.10 -13.41
C PHE A 945 -16.67 -0.87 -12.61
N LEU A 946 -17.30 -0.42 -11.53
CA LEU A 946 -18.13 -1.26 -10.65
C LEU A 946 -19.32 -1.87 -11.40
N TYR A 947 -20.01 -1.10 -12.23
CA TYR A 947 -21.15 -1.62 -12.98
C TYR A 947 -20.70 -2.53 -14.14
N THR A 948 -19.57 -2.23 -14.80
CA THR A 948 -19.06 -3.09 -15.89
C THR A 948 -18.66 -4.47 -15.37
N GLY A 949 -17.79 -4.55 -14.35
CA GLY A 949 -17.40 -5.84 -13.76
C GLY A 949 -18.53 -6.54 -13.01
N GLY A 950 -19.34 -5.75 -12.30
CA GLY A 950 -20.46 -6.25 -11.53
C GLY A 950 -21.56 -6.89 -12.37
N LEU A 951 -21.95 -6.23 -13.46
CA LEU A 951 -22.93 -6.77 -14.41
C LEU A 951 -22.33 -7.89 -15.27
N SER A 952 -21.04 -7.86 -15.62
CA SER A 952 -20.43 -9.00 -16.31
C SER A 952 -20.53 -10.27 -15.46
N TYR A 953 -20.29 -10.19 -14.14
CA TYR A 953 -20.45 -11.34 -13.26
C TYR A 953 -21.89 -11.83 -13.15
N HIS A 954 -22.84 -10.94 -12.85
CA HIS A 954 -24.24 -11.33 -12.60
C HIS A 954 -25.04 -11.68 -13.87
N ILE A 955 -24.59 -11.26 -15.06
CA ILE A 955 -25.28 -11.56 -16.32
C ILE A 955 -24.54 -12.65 -17.12
N ILE A 956 -23.22 -12.57 -17.28
CA ILE A 956 -22.51 -13.52 -18.14
C ILE A 956 -22.44 -14.90 -17.46
N MET A 957 -22.00 -14.96 -16.19
CA MET A 957 -21.75 -16.24 -15.51
C MET A 957 -23.00 -17.16 -15.46
N PRO A 958 -24.21 -16.69 -15.09
CA PRO A 958 -25.41 -17.54 -15.07
C PRO A 958 -25.93 -17.96 -16.46
N LEU A 959 -25.58 -17.20 -17.51
CA LEU A 959 -26.02 -17.47 -18.88
C LEU A 959 -25.01 -18.34 -19.67
N SER A 960 -23.72 -18.27 -19.34
CA SER A 960 -22.66 -19.10 -19.93
C SER A 960 -22.45 -20.42 -19.20
N SER A 961 -22.49 -20.42 -17.86
CA SER A 961 -22.25 -21.63 -17.06
C SER A 961 -23.44 -22.59 -17.14
N ARG A 962 -23.22 -23.72 -17.80
CA ARG A 962 -24.21 -24.81 -17.95
C ARG A 962 -23.61 -26.09 -17.42
N GLN A 963 -24.09 -26.55 -16.27
CA GLN A 963 -23.66 -27.84 -15.74
C GLN A 963 -24.54 -28.95 -16.35
N LYS A 964 -23.89 -29.93 -17.01
CA LYS A 964 -24.52 -31.21 -17.34
C LYS A 964 -24.58 -32.05 -16.08
N ILE A 965 -25.78 -32.48 -15.70
CA ILE A 965 -25.99 -33.40 -14.56
C ILE A 965 -26.33 -34.81 -15.06
N ASN A 966 -26.96 -34.91 -16.24
CA ASN A 966 -27.17 -36.16 -16.98
C ASN A 966 -27.10 -35.85 -18.49
N GLU A 967 -27.01 -36.89 -19.34
CA GLU A 967 -26.81 -36.74 -20.79
C GLU A 967 -27.83 -35.81 -21.47
N ASN A 968 -29.10 -35.84 -21.00
CA ASN A 968 -30.21 -35.05 -21.52
C ASN A 968 -30.60 -33.81 -20.68
N LEU A 969 -29.91 -33.49 -19.57
CA LEU A 969 -30.23 -32.31 -18.74
C LEU A 969 -29.02 -31.40 -18.46
N THR A 970 -29.12 -30.16 -18.95
CA THR A 970 -28.27 -29.03 -18.57
C THR A 970 -29.06 -28.03 -17.73
N ILE A 971 -28.65 -27.79 -16.49
CA ILE A 971 -29.27 -26.76 -15.63
C ILE A 971 -28.41 -25.49 -15.69
N ARG A 972 -29.07 -24.32 -15.67
CA ARG A 972 -28.40 -23.01 -15.52
C ARG A 972 -28.25 -22.73 -14.03
N MET A 973 -27.05 -22.40 -13.58
CA MET A 973 -26.83 -22.06 -12.17
C MET A 973 -27.16 -20.58 -11.88
N HIS A 974 -27.51 -20.29 -10.63
CA HIS A 974 -27.66 -18.93 -10.12
C HIS A 974 -26.34 -18.42 -9.54
N THR A 975 -26.12 -17.10 -9.58
CA THR A 975 -24.95 -16.44 -8.98
C THR A 975 -24.85 -16.68 -7.47
N TYR A 976 -26.01 -16.86 -6.82
CA TYR A 976 -26.12 -17.17 -5.40
C TYR A 976 -27.06 -18.38 -5.20
N PRO A 977 -26.56 -19.54 -4.73
CA PRO A 977 -27.37 -20.71 -4.39
C PRO A 977 -28.05 -20.60 -3.01
N GLY A 978 -28.84 -21.60 -2.62
CA GLY A 978 -29.50 -21.69 -1.30
C GLY A 978 -31.03 -21.54 -1.28
N TYR A 979 -31.66 -21.23 -2.41
CA TYR A 979 -33.12 -21.13 -2.52
C TYR A 979 -33.83 -22.48 -2.53
N ASP A 980 -33.08 -23.55 -2.82
CA ASP A 980 -33.43 -24.96 -2.80
C ASP A 980 -33.77 -25.52 -1.39
N MET A 981 -33.88 -24.65 -0.39
CA MET A 981 -34.47 -24.94 0.93
C MET A 981 -35.94 -24.48 1.03
N PHE A 982 -36.40 -23.61 0.11
CA PHE A 982 -37.73 -22.98 0.15
C PHE A 982 -38.60 -23.35 -1.05
N PHE A 983 -38.02 -23.46 -2.25
CA PHE A 983 -38.68 -23.82 -3.51
C PHE A 983 -37.62 -24.31 -4.52
N ASP A 984 -38.04 -24.96 -5.62
CA ASP A 984 -37.12 -25.30 -6.71
C ASP A 984 -36.73 -24.04 -7.50
N PRO A 985 -35.46 -23.59 -7.46
CA PRO A 985 -35.02 -22.38 -8.17
C PRO A 985 -34.63 -22.64 -9.63
N GLY A 986 -34.68 -23.89 -10.10
CA GLY A 986 -34.45 -24.28 -11.50
C GLY A 986 -35.74 -24.31 -12.34
N ALA A 987 -36.90 -24.41 -11.71
CA ALA A 987 -38.20 -24.38 -12.38
C ALA A 987 -38.57 -22.95 -12.84
N SER A 988 -39.19 -22.83 -14.01
CA SER A 988 -39.80 -21.57 -14.47
C SER A 988 -41.21 -21.41 -13.88
N PRO A 989 -41.65 -20.22 -13.40
CA PRO A 989 -40.98 -18.92 -13.48
C PRO A 989 -40.04 -18.59 -12.31
N ALA A 990 -39.79 -19.52 -11.39
CA ALA A 990 -38.99 -19.26 -10.19
C ALA A 990 -37.52 -18.92 -10.51
N TYR A 991 -36.93 -19.57 -11.52
CA TYR A 991 -35.60 -19.24 -12.04
C TYR A 991 -35.53 -17.77 -12.49
N GLU A 992 -36.46 -17.34 -13.34
CA GLU A 992 -36.50 -15.96 -13.85
C GLU A 992 -36.67 -14.93 -12.73
N ILE A 993 -37.51 -15.24 -11.73
CA ILE A 993 -37.74 -14.37 -10.57
C ILE A 993 -36.47 -14.25 -9.71
N VAL A 994 -35.80 -15.35 -9.37
CA VAL A 994 -34.56 -15.34 -8.58
C VAL A 994 -33.44 -14.61 -9.32
N PHE A 995 -33.28 -14.87 -10.62
CA PHE A 995 -32.29 -14.18 -11.45
C PHE A 995 -32.54 -12.66 -11.52
N CYS A 996 -33.80 -12.22 -11.64
CA CYS A 996 -34.15 -10.81 -11.58
C CYS A 996 -33.85 -10.19 -10.21
N ILE A 997 -34.11 -10.92 -9.12
CA ILE A 997 -33.76 -10.48 -7.76
C ILE A 997 -32.24 -10.35 -7.59
N HIS A 998 -31.43 -11.27 -8.15
CA HIS A 998 -29.96 -11.16 -8.14
C HIS A 998 -29.46 -9.97 -8.94
N CYS A 999 -30.06 -9.66 -10.09
CA CYS A 999 -29.75 -8.45 -10.85
C CYS A 999 -30.08 -7.17 -10.06
N LEU A 1000 -31.24 -7.11 -9.39
CA LEU A 1000 -31.64 -5.98 -8.55
C LEU A 1000 -30.73 -5.83 -7.32
N PHE A 1001 -30.40 -6.94 -6.66
CA PHE A 1001 -29.42 -7.00 -5.57
C PHE A 1001 -28.06 -6.46 -6.00
N ALA A 1002 -27.55 -6.91 -7.15
CA ALA A 1002 -26.25 -6.47 -7.68
C ALA A 1002 -26.23 -4.94 -7.87
N MET A 1003 -27.26 -4.40 -8.54
CA MET A 1003 -27.46 -2.95 -8.71
C MET A 1003 -27.49 -2.21 -7.36
N ILE A 1004 -28.15 -2.75 -6.33
CA ILE A 1004 -28.15 -2.17 -4.97
C ILE A 1004 -26.73 -2.13 -4.40
N THR A 1005 -25.93 -3.21 -4.49
CA THR A 1005 -24.54 -3.21 -4.00
C THR A 1005 -23.64 -2.21 -4.74
N TYR A 1006 -23.81 -2.05 -6.06
CA TYR A 1006 -23.03 -1.08 -6.83
C TYR A 1006 -23.48 0.36 -6.56
N HIS A 1007 -24.76 0.61 -6.29
CA HIS A 1007 -25.21 1.89 -5.73
C HIS A 1007 -24.57 2.17 -4.36
N ILE A 1008 -24.53 1.20 -3.44
CA ILE A 1008 -23.93 1.36 -2.10
C ILE A 1008 -22.43 1.71 -2.19
N THR A 1009 -21.67 0.99 -3.01
CA THR A 1009 -20.22 1.23 -3.17
C THR A 1009 -19.91 2.47 -4.04
N THR A 1010 -20.76 2.81 -5.00
CA THR A 1010 -20.63 4.11 -5.71
C THR A 1010 -20.97 5.28 -4.77
N ALA A 1011 -21.85 5.10 -3.78
CA ALA A 1011 -22.21 6.13 -2.81
C ALA A 1011 -21.06 6.48 -1.87
N SER A 1012 -20.30 5.48 -1.37
CA SER A 1012 -19.12 5.71 -0.53
C SER A 1012 -18.09 6.54 -1.27
N CYS A 1013 -17.76 6.15 -2.51
CA CYS A 1013 -16.85 6.91 -3.36
C CYS A 1013 -17.39 8.32 -3.67
N SER A 1014 -18.67 8.46 -4.00
CA SER A 1014 -19.24 9.77 -4.35
C SER A 1014 -19.23 10.76 -3.18
N LEU A 1015 -19.47 10.31 -1.95
CA LEU A 1015 -19.40 11.16 -0.77
C LEU A 1015 -17.96 11.56 -0.47
N ALA A 1016 -17.01 10.61 -0.52
CA ALA A 1016 -15.59 10.89 -0.36
C ALA A 1016 -15.05 11.89 -1.40
N ALA A 1017 -15.37 11.67 -2.67
CA ALA A 1017 -14.96 12.54 -3.78
C ALA A 1017 -15.52 13.96 -3.65
N ILE A 1018 -16.80 14.13 -3.30
CA ILE A 1018 -17.41 15.45 -3.10
C ILE A 1018 -16.79 16.16 -1.90
N PHE A 1019 -16.66 15.50 -0.75
CA PHE A 1019 -16.13 16.14 0.46
C PHE A 1019 -14.67 16.56 0.28
N VAL A 1020 -13.80 15.70 -0.26
CA VAL A 1020 -12.40 16.08 -0.50
C VAL A 1020 -12.28 17.16 -1.57
N THR A 1021 -12.97 17.05 -2.71
CA THR A 1021 -12.82 18.08 -3.76
C THR A 1021 -13.41 19.42 -3.35
N HIS A 1022 -14.44 19.43 -2.49
CA HIS A 1022 -14.91 20.65 -1.83
C HIS A 1022 -13.86 21.24 -0.88
N ALA A 1023 -13.26 20.43 -0.01
CA ALA A 1023 -12.15 20.88 0.85
C ALA A 1023 -10.98 21.44 0.03
N CYS A 1024 -10.61 20.76 -1.06
CA CYS A 1024 -9.58 21.22 -2.00
C CYS A 1024 -9.93 22.55 -2.67
N GLY A 1025 -11.21 22.82 -2.93
CA GLY A 1025 -11.68 24.11 -3.45
C GLY A 1025 -11.61 25.22 -2.41
N GLN A 1026 -11.98 24.93 -1.17
CA GLN A 1026 -11.81 25.86 -0.04
C GLN A 1026 -10.31 26.16 0.22
N ILE A 1027 -9.41 25.19 0.01
CA ILE A 1027 -7.95 25.40 0.08
C ILE A 1027 -7.45 26.31 -1.04
N ASP A 1028 -7.89 26.12 -2.30
CA ASP A 1028 -7.53 27.05 -3.39
C ASP A 1028 -8.06 28.48 -3.10
N ILE A 1029 -9.25 28.63 -2.50
CA ILE A 1029 -9.77 29.93 -2.04
C ILE A 1029 -8.89 30.51 -0.91
N LEU A 1030 -8.47 29.69 0.06
CA LEU A 1030 -7.61 30.13 1.15
C LEU A 1030 -6.26 30.65 0.61
N MET A 1031 -5.68 29.98 -0.39
CA MET A 1031 -4.44 30.42 -1.04
C MET A 1031 -4.61 31.76 -1.77
N LEU A 1032 -5.75 32.04 -2.41
CA LEU A 1032 -6.02 33.36 -2.99
C LEU A 1032 -6.25 34.46 -1.94
N LEU A 1033 -6.82 34.13 -0.78
CA LEU A 1033 -6.96 35.09 0.33
C LEU A 1033 -5.62 35.38 1.01
N LEU A 1034 -4.69 34.41 1.00
CA LEU A 1034 -3.30 34.59 1.41
C LEU A 1034 -2.55 35.51 0.43
N ASP A 1035 -2.70 35.30 -0.89
CA ASP A 1035 -2.10 36.13 -1.96
C ASP A 1035 -2.51 37.61 -1.82
N ASP A 1036 -3.81 37.91 -1.62
CA ASP A 1036 -4.31 39.29 -1.46
C ASP A 1036 -4.13 39.89 -0.04
N LEU A 1037 -3.44 39.21 0.88
CA LEU A 1037 -3.31 39.67 2.28
C LEU A 1037 -2.72 41.08 2.38
N VAL A 1038 -1.65 41.34 1.62
CA VAL A 1038 -0.88 42.59 1.63
C VAL A 1038 -1.56 43.65 0.77
N GLU A 1039 -1.78 43.38 -0.52
CA GLU A 1039 -2.31 44.36 -1.49
C GLU A 1039 -3.78 44.74 -1.24
N GLY A 1040 -4.64 43.77 -0.91
CA GLY A 1040 -6.04 44.05 -0.53
C GLY A 1040 -6.99 44.44 -1.65
N LYS A 1041 -6.71 44.01 -2.89
CA LYS A 1041 -7.51 44.26 -4.09
C LYS A 1041 -8.98 43.89 -3.90
N TRP A 1042 -9.28 42.84 -3.13
CA TRP A 1042 -10.65 42.37 -2.89
C TRP A 1042 -11.37 43.06 -1.73
N SER A 1043 -10.68 43.84 -0.88
CA SER A 1043 -11.30 44.50 0.28
C SER A 1043 -10.50 45.70 0.78
N LYS A 1044 -10.60 46.81 0.04
CA LYS A 1044 -9.87 48.07 0.32
C LYS A 1044 -10.16 48.63 1.71
N ASP A 1045 -11.41 48.53 2.19
CA ASP A 1045 -11.84 49.09 3.49
C ASP A 1045 -11.52 48.21 4.72
N THR A 1046 -10.85 47.06 4.55
CA THR A 1046 -10.46 46.20 5.67
C THR A 1046 -8.97 46.29 5.97
N THR A 1047 -8.64 46.56 7.24
CA THR A 1047 -7.26 46.50 7.72
C THR A 1047 -6.69 45.09 7.62
N VAL A 1048 -5.38 44.97 7.37
CA VAL A 1048 -4.68 43.67 7.23
C VAL A 1048 -4.97 42.73 8.41
N LYS A 1049 -5.11 43.24 9.64
CA LYS A 1049 -5.50 42.44 10.82
C LYS A 1049 -6.89 41.80 10.70
N LYS A 1050 -7.87 42.48 10.07
CA LYS A 1050 -9.20 41.91 9.79
C LYS A 1050 -9.12 40.83 8.71
N ARG A 1051 -8.31 41.03 7.66
CA ARG A 1051 -8.08 40.04 6.58
C ARG A 1051 -7.40 38.78 7.12
N LEU A 1052 -6.30 38.92 7.86
CA LEU A 1052 -5.56 37.80 8.46
C LEU A 1052 -6.43 37.00 9.44
N SER A 1053 -7.24 37.67 10.27
CA SER A 1053 -8.23 37.00 11.12
C SER A 1053 -9.30 36.23 10.33
N ALA A 1054 -9.68 36.69 9.12
CA ALA A 1054 -10.60 35.97 8.25
C ALA A 1054 -9.94 34.74 7.60
N ILE A 1055 -8.69 34.86 7.16
CA ILE A 1055 -7.87 33.74 6.63
C ILE A 1055 -7.72 32.65 7.70
N ALA A 1056 -7.27 32.99 8.90
CA ALA A 1056 -7.11 32.04 10.00
C ALA A 1056 -8.44 31.34 10.36
N LYS A 1057 -9.56 32.07 10.40
CA LYS A 1057 -10.90 31.49 10.62
C LYS A 1057 -11.34 30.56 9.48
N HIS A 1058 -10.96 30.85 8.24
CA HIS A 1058 -11.25 30.00 7.08
C HIS A 1058 -10.38 28.74 7.06
N HIS A 1059 -9.09 28.84 7.37
CA HIS A 1059 -8.19 27.70 7.54
C HIS A 1059 -8.64 26.74 8.65
N VAL A 1060 -9.02 27.27 9.82
CA VAL A 1060 -9.59 26.48 10.93
C VAL A 1060 -10.94 25.85 10.56
N ARG A 1061 -11.76 26.51 9.73
CA ARG A 1061 -13.01 25.93 9.19
C ARG A 1061 -12.72 24.74 8.27
N ILE A 1062 -11.72 24.85 7.38
CA ILE A 1062 -11.27 23.78 6.47
C ILE A 1062 -10.73 22.58 7.26
N LEU A 1063 -9.88 22.82 8.26
CA LEU A 1063 -9.34 21.77 9.14
C LEU A 1063 -10.47 21.03 9.87
N ARG A 1064 -11.42 21.76 10.46
CA ARG A 1064 -12.57 21.16 11.16
C ARG A 1064 -13.50 20.40 10.21
N PHE A 1065 -13.70 20.87 8.99
CA PHE A 1065 -14.44 20.13 7.96
C PHE A 1065 -13.71 18.83 7.58
N SER A 1066 -12.40 18.89 7.33
CA SER A 1066 -11.58 17.72 7.00
C SER A 1066 -11.58 16.67 8.12
N ALA A 1067 -11.52 17.09 9.39
CA ALA A 1067 -11.63 16.19 10.54
C ALA A 1067 -13.01 15.51 10.65
N ASN A 1068 -14.11 16.24 10.40
CA ASN A 1068 -15.46 15.64 10.34
C ASN A 1068 -15.58 14.64 9.17
N VAL A 1069 -14.92 14.92 8.05
CA VAL A 1069 -14.92 14.07 6.85
C VAL A 1069 -14.11 12.79 7.08
N GLU A 1070 -12.98 12.86 7.81
CA GLU A 1070 -12.30 11.67 8.34
C GLU A 1070 -13.22 10.87 9.26
N GLU A 1071 -13.85 11.52 10.25
CA GLU A 1071 -14.69 10.86 11.25
C GLU A 1071 -15.81 10.01 10.62
N VAL A 1072 -16.39 10.53 9.54
CA VAL A 1072 -17.56 9.97 8.86
C VAL A 1072 -17.20 8.96 7.76
N LEU A 1073 -16.00 9.06 7.16
CA LEU A 1073 -15.58 8.15 6.08
C LEU A 1073 -14.72 6.99 6.56
N ARG A 1074 -13.94 7.14 7.64
CA ARG A 1074 -12.86 6.21 8.00
C ARG A 1074 -13.31 4.75 8.13
N GLU A 1075 -14.46 4.50 8.76
CA GLU A 1075 -14.99 3.13 8.94
C GLU A 1075 -15.45 2.51 7.60
N ILE A 1076 -16.01 3.33 6.69
CA ILE A 1076 -16.33 2.88 5.32
C ILE A 1076 -15.05 2.61 4.54
N CYS A 1077 -14.08 3.53 4.55
CA CYS A 1077 -12.82 3.40 3.82
C CYS A 1077 -12.03 2.16 4.25
N LEU A 1078 -12.09 1.78 5.54
CA LEU A 1078 -11.56 0.51 6.03
C LEU A 1078 -12.25 -0.69 5.39
N LEU A 1079 -13.59 -0.74 5.48
CA LEU A 1079 -14.39 -1.86 5.02
C LEU A 1079 -14.28 -2.03 3.49
N GLU A 1080 -14.18 -0.91 2.78
CA GLU A 1080 -13.90 -0.81 1.34
C GLU A 1080 -12.53 -1.41 1.00
N LEU A 1081 -11.48 -1.01 1.73
CA LEU A 1081 -10.11 -1.46 1.51
C LEU A 1081 -9.96 -2.96 1.77
N LEU A 1082 -10.34 -3.41 2.98
CA LEU A 1082 -10.21 -4.80 3.43
C LEU A 1082 -11.00 -5.78 2.56
N THR A 1083 -12.23 -5.43 2.19
CA THR A 1083 -13.05 -6.31 1.34
C THR A 1083 -12.53 -6.30 -0.09
N SER A 1084 -12.10 -5.16 -0.63
CA SER A 1084 -11.53 -5.13 -1.97
C SER A 1084 -10.25 -5.95 -2.05
N THR A 1085 -9.34 -5.86 -1.07
CA THR A 1085 -8.12 -6.69 -1.06
C THR A 1085 -8.44 -8.18 -0.97
N LEU A 1086 -9.34 -8.61 -0.07
CA LEU A 1086 -9.75 -10.01 0.02
C LEU A 1086 -10.42 -10.51 -1.28
N THR A 1087 -11.22 -9.66 -1.92
CA THR A 1087 -11.90 -10.00 -3.18
C THR A 1087 -10.92 -10.06 -4.35
N ILE A 1088 -9.88 -9.22 -4.39
CA ILE A 1088 -8.83 -9.26 -5.42
C ILE A 1088 -8.02 -10.56 -5.29
N CYS A 1089 -7.53 -10.93 -4.09
CA CYS A 1089 -6.85 -12.23 -3.87
C CYS A 1089 -7.71 -13.42 -4.32
N LEU A 1090 -9.01 -13.41 -3.96
CA LEU A 1090 -9.95 -14.47 -4.35
C LEU A 1090 -10.19 -14.49 -5.87
N LEU A 1091 -10.29 -13.33 -6.52
CA LEU A 1091 -10.43 -13.23 -7.99
C LEU A 1091 -9.19 -13.71 -8.74
N GLU A 1092 -7.99 -13.49 -8.21
CA GLU A 1092 -6.74 -14.04 -8.74
C GLU A 1092 -6.74 -15.57 -8.64
N TYR A 1093 -7.15 -16.13 -7.50
CA TYR A 1093 -7.36 -17.57 -7.33
C TYR A 1093 -8.46 -18.14 -8.26
N TYR A 1094 -9.57 -17.41 -8.48
CA TYR A 1094 -10.60 -17.82 -9.44
C TYR A 1094 -10.07 -17.82 -10.88
N CYS A 1095 -9.27 -16.81 -11.26
CA CYS A 1095 -8.60 -16.80 -12.56
C CYS A 1095 -7.68 -18.02 -12.73
N LEU A 1096 -6.88 -18.36 -11.71
CA LEU A 1096 -5.96 -19.52 -11.74
C LEU A 1096 -6.69 -20.87 -11.78
N THR A 1097 -7.80 -21.02 -11.05
CA THR A 1097 -8.59 -22.26 -11.05
C THR A 1097 -9.36 -22.46 -12.36
N GLU A 1098 -10.00 -21.43 -12.91
CA GLU A 1098 -10.68 -21.56 -14.20
C GLU A 1098 -9.70 -21.67 -15.38
N TRP A 1099 -8.48 -21.14 -15.24
CA TRP A 1099 -7.37 -21.38 -16.17
C TRP A 1099 -6.99 -22.86 -16.24
N LYS A 1100 -6.97 -23.56 -15.10
CA LYS A 1100 -6.81 -25.03 -15.05
C LYS A 1100 -7.99 -25.76 -15.71
N ASN A 1101 -9.22 -25.25 -15.54
CA ASN A 1101 -10.44 -25.81 -16.13
C ASN A 1101 -10.66 -25.47 -17.62
N SER A 1102 -9.87 -24.54 -18.17
CA SER A 1102 -10.03 -23.97 -19.52
C SER A 1102 -11.36 -23.21 -19.79
N ASP A 1103 -12.08 -22.75 -18.77
CA ASP A 1103 -13.26 -21.89 -18.98
C ASP A 1103 -12.84 -20.42 -19.21
N ALA A 1104 -12.58 -20.11 -20.47
CA ALA A 1104 -12.21 -18.76 -20.91
C ALA A 1104 -13.29 -17.68 -20.66
N ILE A 1105 -14.56 -18.04 -20.49
CA ILE A 1105 -15.64 -17.07 -20.19
C ILE A 1105 -15.61 -16.73 -18.69
N ALA A 1106 -15.43 -17.73 -17.83
CA ALA A 1106 -15.24 -17.51 -16.41
C ALA A 1106 -13.97 -16.70 -16.12
N ILE A 1107 -12.82 -17.07 -16.72
CA ILE A 1107 -11.56 -16.32 -16.61
C ILE A 1107 -11.75 -14.85 -17.02
N LEU A 1108 -12.35 -14.59 -18.19
CA LEU A 1108 -12.61 -13.22 -18.66
C LEU A 1108 -13.48 -12.43 -17.67
N THR A 1109 -14.52 -13.06 -17.14
CA THR A 1109 -15.46 -12.44 -16.20
C THR A 1109 -14.80 -12.09 -14.87
N TYR A 1110 -13.98 -13.01 -14.32
CA TYR A 1110 -13.20 -12.77 -13.11
C TYR A 1110 -12.10 -11.72 -13.32
N PHE A 1111 -11.47 -11.67 -14.49
CA PHE A 1111 -10.46 -10.65 -14.82
C PHE A 1111 -11.06 -9.23 -14.97
N ILE A 1112 -12.28 -9.09 -15.51
CA ILE A 1112 -12.98 -7.78 -15.54
C ILE A 1112 -13.36 -7.34 -14.12
N LEU A 1113 -13.82 -8.27 -13.26
CA LEU A 1113 -14.03 -7.99 -11.83
C LEU A 1113 -12.73 -7.55 -11.13
N LEU A 1114 -11.61 -8.23 -11.39
CA LEU A 1114 -10.30 -7.94 -10.79
C LEU A 1114 -9.89 -6.50 -11.08
N ILE A 1115 -9.94 -6.09 -12.36
CA ILE A 1115 -9.71 -4.72 -12.80
C ILE A 1115 -10.64 -3.74 -12.06
N SER A 1116 -11.94 -4.06 -11.98
CA SER A 1116 -12.93 -3.22 -11.30
C SER A 1116 -12.59 -2.96 -9.83
N PHE A 1117 -12.25 -4.01 -9.06
CA PHE A 1117 -11.88 -3.85 -7.64
C PHE A 1117 -10.55 -3.12 -7.47
N THR A 1118 -9.55 -3.36 -8.32
CA THR A 1118 -8.29 -2.59 -8.31
C THR A 1118 -8.53 -1.09 -8.56
N PHE A 1119 -9.39 -0.74 -9.53
CA PHE A 1119 -9.75 0.65 -9.80
C PHE A 1119 -10.57 1.29 -8.66
N ASN A 1120 -11.42 0.52 -7.95
CA ASN A 1120 -12.14 1.00 -6.76
C ASN A 1120 -11.15 1.45 -5.68
N VAL A 1121 -10.20 0.59 -5.28
CA VAL A 1121 -9.17 0.91 -4.28
C VAL A 1121 -8.32 2.11 -4.71
N LEU A 1122 -7.89 2.14 -5.98
CA LEU A 1122 -7.12 3.25 -6.54
C LEU A 1122 -7.84 4.60 -6.38
N ILE A 1123 -9.14 4.65 -6.63
CA ILE A 1123 -9.91 5.91 -6.52
C ILE A 1123 -9.97 6.41 -5.07
N PHE A 1124 -10.12 5.53 -4.07
CA PHE A 1124 -10.07 5.93 -2.65
C PHE A 1124 -8.67 6.40 -2.23
N CYS A 1125 -7.61 5.71 -2.65
CA CYS A 1125 -6.22 6.13 -2.41
C CYS A 1125 -5.90 7.49 -3.05
N TYR A 1126 -6.33 7.71 -4.30
CA TYR A 1126 -6.17 8.99 -5.00
C TYR A 1126 -6.98 10.12 -4.36
N ILE A 1127 -8.18 9.85 -3.84
CA ILE A 1127 -8.98 10.82 -3.07
C ILE A 1127 -8.24 11.23 -1.78
N GLY A 1128 -7.60 10.29 -1.08
CA GLY A 1128 -6.77 10.62 0.10
C GLY A 1128 -5.54 11.45 -0.25
N GLU A 1129 -4.78 11.05 -1.28
CA GLU A 1129 -3.60 11.77 -1.77
C GLU A 1129 -3.94 13.20 -2.22
N LEU A 1130 -5.07 13.39 -2.92
CA LEU A 1130 -5.51 14.69 -3.41
C LEU A 1130 -5.71 15.71 -2.29
N LEU A 1131 -6.17 15.29 -1.10
CA LEU A 1131 -6.30 16.16 0.06
C LEU A 1131 -4.92 16.61 0.59
N VAL A 1132 -3.98 15.67 0.67
CA VAL A 1132 -2.60 15.87 1.16
C VAL A 1132 -1.79 16.74 0.20
N GLU A 1133 -1.79 16.40 -1.10
CA GLU A 1133 -1.12 17.17 -2.17
C GLU A 1133 -1.68 18.59 -2.26
N GLN A 1134 -2.97 18.79 -1.99
CA GLN A 1134 -3.60 20.12 -2.05
C GLN A 1134 -3.30 20.98 -0.82
N TYR A 1135 -3.28 20.39 0.38
CA TYR A 1135 -3.11 21.13 1.62
C TYR A 1135 -1.66 21.55 1.87
N SER A 1136 -0.66 20.73 1.50
CA SER A 1136 0.77 21.09 1.62
C SER A 1136 1.14 22.37 0.85
N LYS A 1137 0.39 22.71 -0.21
CA LYS A 1137 0.56 23.96 -0.98
C LYS A 1137 0.25 25.23 -0.17
N ILE A 1138 -0.49 25.14 0.93
CA ILE A 1138 -0.81 26.29 1.80
C ILE A 1138 0.47 26.92 2.35
N GLY A 1139 1.47 26.13 2.76
CA GLY A 1139 2.75 26.64 3.25
C GLY A 1139 3.54 27.38 2.17
N ALA A 1140 3.62 26.78 0.98
CA ALA A 1140 4.27 27.41 -0.17
C ALA A 1140 3.54 28.67 -0.67
N ALA A 1141 2.22 28.80 -0.47
CA ALA A 1141 1.47 30.01 -0.73
C ALA A 1141 1.71 31.08 0.35
N ALA A 1142 1.60 30.72 1.63
CA ALA A 1142 1.83 31.63 2.75
C ALA A 1142 3.27 32.18 2.82
N TYR A 1143 4.26 31.38 2.41
CA TYR A 1143 5.67 31.80 2.30
C TYR A 1143 5.92 32.80 1.15
N LYS A 1144 5.11 32.76 0.08
CA LYS A 1144 5.25 33.63 -1.11
C LYS A 1144 4.64 35.03 -0.95
N ILE A 1145 4.00 35.30 0.17
CA ILE A 1145 3.51 36.63 0.54
C ILE A 1145 4.72 37.54 0.83
N ASP A 1146 4.61 38.84 0.53
CA ASP A 1146 5.50 39.91 1.01
C ASP A 1146 5.44 40.07 2.55
N TRP A 1147 5.81 39.04 3.31
CA TRP A 1147 5.69 39.00 4.77
C TRP A 1147 6.58 40.03 5.47
N TYR A 1148 7.63 40.51 4.81
CA TYR A 1148 8.46 41.63 5.27
C TYR A 1148 7.70 42.98 5.31
N ASN A 1149 6.62 43.14 4.53
CA ASN A 1149 5.72 44.29 4.61
C ASN A 1149 4.71 44.19 5.79
N LEU A 1150 4.79 43.13 6.60
CA LEU A 1150 3.92 42.91 7.76
C LEU A 1150 4.68 43.17 9.08
N SER A 1151 4.14 44.07 9.92
CA SER A 1151 4.62 44.28 11.30
C SER A 1151 4.73 42.95 12.07
N GLY A 1152 5.88 42.69 12.72
CA GLY A 1152 6.30 41.37 13.23
C GLY A 1152 5.21 40.46 13.84
N ASN A 1153 4.37 40.97 14.74
CA ASN A 1153 3.29 40.17 15.36
C ASN A 1153 2.29 39.57 14.36
N LYS A 1154 2.16 40.14 13.15
CA LYS A 1154 1.35 39.60 12.04
C LYS A 1154 2.10 38.56 11.20
N ALA A 1155 3.43 38.70 11.06
CA ALA A 1155 4.26 37.68 10.42
C ALA A 1155 4.27 36.38 11.26
N LEU A 1156 4.22 36.50 12.59
CA LEU A 1156 4.08 35.36 13.51
C LEU A 1156 2.80 34.54 13.25
N GLU A 1157 1.67 35.18 12.91
CA GLU A 1157 0.42 34.49 12.53
C GLU A 1157 0.57 33.72 11.20
N LEU A 1158 1.42 34.17 10.26
CA LEU A 1158 1.75 33.40 9.05
C LEU A 1158 2.65 32.19 9.34
N VAL A 1159 3.59 32.31 10.29
CA VAL A 1159 4.43 31.17 10.72
C VAL A 1159 3.55 30.03 11.26
N LEU A 1160 2.47 30.33 11.98
CA LEU A 1160 1.50 29.33 12.43
C LEU A 1160 0.75 28.66 11.26
N ILE A 1161 0.37 29.41 10.22
CA ILE A 1161 -0.27 28.85 9.01
C ILE A 1161 0.71 27.93 8.26
N ILE A 1162 1.98 28.32 8.13
CA ILE A 1162 3.04 27.52 7.51
C ILE A 1162 3.29 26.24 8.34
N ALA A 1163 3.50 26.36 9.66
CA ALA A 1163 3.69 25.21 10.56
C ALA A 1163 2.52 24.23 10.47
N MET A 1164 1.27 24.72 10.51
CA MET A 1164 0.07 23.90 10.35
C MET A 1164 -0.13 23.35 8.93
N SER A 1165 0.61 23.81 7.92
CA SER A 1165 0.59 23.26 6.56
C SER A 1165 1.46 22.01 6.40
N HIS A 1166 2.52 21.87 7.22
CA HIS A 1166 3.38 20.68 7.25
C HIS A 1166 2.70 19.45 7.85
N TYR A 1167 1.56 19.63 8.54
CA TYR A 1167 0.72 18.57 9.09
C TYR A 1167 -0.63 18.51 8.34
N PRO A 1168 -0.65 17.98 7.10
CA PRO A 1168 -1.87 17.89 6.30
C PRO A 1168 -2.93 16.98 6.94
N PRO A 1169 -4.22 17.34 6.88
CA PRO A 1169 -5.29 16.44 7.27
C PRO A 1169 -5.33 15.26 6.29
N LYS A 1170 -5.12 14.05 6.81
CA LYS A 1170 -5.15 12.82 6.03
C LYS A 1170 -6.53 12.18 6.08
N LEU A 1171 -6.94 11.55 4.98
CA LEU A 1171 -7.96 10.51 5.04
C LEU A 1171 -7.33 9.18 5.40
N THR A 1172 -8.05 8.38 6.18
CA THR A 1172 -7.55 7.14 6.73
C THR A 1172 -8.53 6.00 6.46
N ALA A 1173 -8.01 4.80 6.21
CA ALA A 1173 -8.78 3.57 6.35
C ALA A 1173 -8.94 3.32 7.86
N GLY A 1174 -9.99 3.86 8.46
CA GLY A 1174 -10.26 3.83 9.91
C GLY A 1174 -9.40 4.74 10.78
N LYS A 1175 -8.14 5.01 10.36
CA LYS A 1175 -6.87 5.38 11.08
C LYS A 1175 -5.77 4.30 11.01
N PHE A 1176 -6.04 3.13 10.40
CA PHE A 1176 -5.14 1.96 10.37
C PHE A 1176 -4.00 2.21 9.40
N ILE A 1177 -4.36 2.79 8.26
CA ILE A 1177 -3.55 3.01 7.07
C ILE A 1177 -3.99 4.37 6.52
N ASP A 1178 -3.05 5.23 6.16
CA ASP A 1178 -3.35 6.47 5.42
C ASP A 1178 -3.81 6.15 4.01
N LEU A 1179 -4.89 6.78 3.52
CA LEU A 1179 -5.25 6.68 2.11
C LEU A 1179 -4.28 7.54 1.29
N SER A 1180 -3.34 6.87 0.61
CA SER A 1180 -2.29 7.49 -0.18
C SER A 1180 -1.96 6.64 -1.41
N MET A 1181 -1.27 7.23 -2.38
CA MET A 1181 -0.75 6.49 -3.54
C MET A 1181 0.37 5.52 -3.15
N ASN A 1182 1.12 5.82 -2.08
CA ASN A 1182 2.07 4.88 -1.49
C ASN A 1182 1.37 3.63 -0.93
N THR A 1183 0.21 3.78 -0.30
CA THR A 1183 -0.64 2.68 0.17
C THR A 1183 -1.12 1.81 -1.00
N PHE A 1184 -1.57 2.42 -2.10
CA PHE A 1184 -1.95 1.67 -3.30
C PHE A 1184 -0.76 0.90 -3.90
N GLY A 1185 0.42 1.54 -3.96
CA GLY A 1185 1.65 0.88 -4.38
C GLY A 1185 2.04 -0.30 -3.48
N ALA A 1186 1.96 -0.12 -2.15
CA ALA A 1186 2.23 -1.15 -1.16
C ALA A 1186 1.28 -2.35 -1.29
N LEU A 1187 -0.02 -2.10 -1.45
CA LEU A 1187 -1.02 -3.15 -1.69
C LEU A 1187 -0.81 -3.89 -3.01
N LYS A 1188 -0.36 -3.20 -4.06
CA LYS A 1188 0.04 -3.86 -5.31
C LYS A 1188 1.28 -4.74 -5.10
N SER A 1189 2.32 -4.27 -4.42
CA SER A 1189 3.46 -5.15 -4.10
C SER A 1189 3.07 -6.33 -3.22
N PHE A 1190 2.07 -6.16 -2.34
CA PHE A 1190 1.60 -7.21 -1.43
C PHE A 1190 0.85 -8.35 -2.14
N HIS A 1191 0.11 -8.08 -3.23
CA HIS A 1191 -0.56 -9.13 -4.01
C HIS A 1191 0.41 -9.97 -4.86
N PHE A 1192 1.61 -9.45 -5.14
CA PHE A 1192 2.57 -10.10 -6.04
C PHE A 1192 3.95 -10.33 -5.39
N MET A 1193 4.00 -10.47 -4.07
CA MET A 1193 5.18 -10.86 -3.30
C MET A 1193 4.92 -12.20 -2.60
N PRO A 1194 5.74 -13.24 -2.80
CA PRO A 1194 6.09 -14.11 -1.68
C PRO A 1194 7.09 -13.39 -0.78
N LYS A 1195 7.25 -13.89 0.44
CA LYS A 1195 8.40 -13.50 1.26
C LYS A 1195 9.60 -14.31 0.81
N GLU A 1196 10.54 -13.65 0.16
CA GLU A 1196 11.92 -14.13 0.17
C GLU A 1196 12.43 -14.08 1.62
N HIS A 1197 12.85 -15.23 2.12
CA HIS A 1197 13.80 -15.31 3.20
C HIS A 1197 15.09 -15.97 2.67
N PRO A 1198 16.25 -15.72 3.31
CA PRO A 1198 17.49 -16.40 2.97
C PRO A 1198 17.37 -17.93 3.08
#